data_AF-A0A179DIY7-F1
#
_entry.id   AF-A0A179DIY7-F1
#
_cell.length_a   1.000
_cell.length_b   1.000
_cell.length_c   1.000
_cell.angle_alpha   90.00
_cell.angle_beta   90.00
_cell.angle_gamma   90.00
#
_symmetry.space_group_name_H-M   'P 1'
#
loop_
_entity.id
_entity.type
_entity.pdbx_description
1 polymer ?
#
loop_
_entity_poly.entity_id
_entity_poly.type
_entity_poly.pdbx_seq_one_letter_code
_entity_poly.pdbx_strand_id
1 'polypeptide(L)'
;MKISNKGFLVFLSLFLSITILGCSTKREGGKKTKFMKNVTAHYNIYFNAREQLNESINTIRNSNEDDFNQILLIYPLPDESSSANEEENLNTVISKVNKIAIEKYDSNWLDDAYLLLADAEYLKRDFYNAIEYDSYVSLTFPKENENKLAAYLGQVKSDLALDLNEEADSVLKLAIGLNSKYQKDDLKASQAELALRKNNLPEAIDHLSNAIDQTKERYLKIRWRYILAQLQEKNNEPQKAIDNYDKIAKSNAAFEISFNANLSKIRISESQQGKEFDKIATLKRLLKEDKNREFKEQIYYQIGNAYADKNDLTNASSFYSISTRTVPGTVKQKGLSYLKLAQINFEQLKNYKQSQLYYDSTLQYLPKSYPGYNDIAIKANNLQYLANRLNVIDDQKELLKFSNLSEDDLKKELDERFVAKTAIDPSQNSIVDNGALTSIQDFSLSNKTAGTFYFYNNAAISQGLSSFKQKWGNRKLADNWRTSSTGLPIEVAKNVNFPGNLGTGIDADLTTVGENIDTLKARFVKTIPYSPYQKSQANNKIAQSLYEIAVFYKDVLKDNLEAIEAYDAIVLNYPNQENAASIYYQLYRLTASMDKNISEDYKQQLLEKYPGSIYAKTILDPSFGKDEETLRQKVKDYYGSVYTLYKQKKYQDVLNKISELKINLGDFKGLDAQYAYLKSLAIGHTQKAPIFLANLNEIATAYPNDIEVTPRVQQQISFIEANKTAFNLRPTALIDYDTNDYLITQPVFVDIPKIEQKKPEPITIIEPPIVVEQKKEAPKKQELPKEEPIKIVEPEPIKQVAVVEKPVVIEPVKEKIVENPIVPEPIKPEPIIEAPVAEIPKVVVPEKPKGIVFSEDSRQKYLIVIDISDPKQNIAQPFSKLSQYFYSKFDPSSVKLVIRVVGGTEKFVIISGDFYTKDEVQTVSDELNNSLPQIMEGQTKLYQKFIVSEDNLKLLVSKEAVDQYLKFINK
;
A
#
# COMPACT_ATOMS: atom_id res chain seq x y z
N MET A 1 -35.90 -84.65 34.00
CA MET A 1 -35.72 -85.16 32.63
C MET A 1 -34.26 -84.91 32.23
N LYS A 2 -33.44 -85.94 31.97
CA LYS A 2 -32.03 -85.74 31.61
C LYS A 2 -31.94 -85.27 30.15
N ILE A 3 -31.77 -83.97 29.94
CA ILE A 3 -31.51 -83.41 28.61
C ILE A 3 -30.13 -83.92 28.16
N SER A 4 -30.08 -84.54 26.98
CA SER A 4 -28.87 -85.20 26.49
C SER A 4 -27.80 -84.18 26.10
N ASN A 5 -26.68 -84.16 26.84
CA ASN A 5 -25.51 -83.31 26.55
C ASN A 5 -24.96 -83.47 25.11
N LYS A 6 -25.31 -84.55 24.41
CA LYS A 6 -24.94 -84.74 22.99
C LYS A 6 -25.56 -83.68 22.08
N GLY A 7 -26.79 -83.22 22.37
CA GLY A 7 -27.45 -82.17 21.57
C GLY A 7 -26.74 -80.82 21.70
N PHE A 8 -26.41 -80.42 22.93
CA PHE A 8 -25.71 -79.17 23.21
C PHE A 8 -24.27 -79.17 22.66
N LEU A 9 -23.54 -80.28 22.79
CA LEU A 9 -22.19 -80.41 22.22
C LEU A 9 -22.20 -80.39 20.68
N VAL A 10 -23.20 -80.99 20.02
CA VAL A 10 -23.35 -80.88 18.56
C VAL A 10 -23.69 -79.44 18.16
N PHE A 11 -24.58 -78.75 18.87
CA PHE A 11 -24.92 -77.35 18.57
C PHE A 11 -23.73 -76.42 18.78
N LEU A 12 -22.95 -76.62 19.86
CA LEU A 12 -21.73 -75.86 20.14
C LEU A 12 -20.64 -76.16 19.09
N SER A 13 -20.48 -77.42 18.67
CA SER A 13 -19.56 -77.83 17.60
C SER A 13 -19.95 -77.28 16.23
N LEU A 14 -21.25 -77.15 15.95
CA LEU A 14 -21.75 -76.55 14.71
C LEU A 14 -21.54 -75.03 14.72
N PHE A 15 -21.85 -74.37 15.84
CA PHE A 15 -21.62 -72.93 16.03
C PHE A 15 -20.12 -72.59 15.97
N LEU A 16 -19.26 -73.41 16.57
CA LEU A 16 -17.81 -73.25 16.53
C LEU A 16 -17.23 -73.56 15.13
N SER A 17 -17.81 -74.50 14.38
CA SER A 17 -17.47 -74.70 12.96
C SER A 17 -17.85 -73.49 12.10
N ILE A 18 -18.99 -72.85 12.37
CA ILE A 18 -19.44 -71.65 11.66
C ILE A 18 -18.55 -70.44 11.98
N THR A 19 -18.07 -70.28 13.22
CA THR A 19 -17.13 -69.19 13.55
C THR A 19 -15.73 -69.43 13.01
N ILE A 20 -15.24 -70.69 12.96
CA ILE A 20 -13.94 -71.02 12.35
C ILE A 20 -13.98 -70.82 10.82
N LEU A 21 -15.10 -71.11 10.14
CA LEU A 21 -15.32 -70.76 8.73
C LEU A 21 -15.42 -69.24 8.46
N GLY A 22 -15.59 -68.43 9.51
CA GLY A 22 -15.56 -66.95 9.44
C GLY A 22 -14.15 -66.35 9.34
N CYS A 23 -13.10 -67.13 9.66
CA CYS A 23 -11.71 -66.67 9.69
C CYS A 23 -10.83 -67.43 8.69
N SER A 24 -11.04 -67.23 7.38
CA SER A 24 -9.98 -67.55 6.41
C SER A 24 -9.95 -66.65 5.16
N THR A 25 -8.72 -66.36 4.74
CA THR A 25 -8.28 -65.71 3.49
C THR A 25 -8.57 -64.21 3.30
N LYS A 26 -7.47 -63.44 3.21
CA LYS A 26 -7.35 -62.36 2.22
C LYS A 26 -7.68 -62.97 0.85
N ARG A 27 -8.90 -62.79 0.35
CA ARG A 27 -9.27 -63.03 -1.04
C ARG A 27 -9.46 -61.67 -1.72
N GLU A 28 -8.59 -61.39 -2.68
CA GLU A 28 -8.74 -60.28 -3.60
C GLU A 28 -10.07 -60.42 -4.38
N GLY A 29 -10.72 -59.29 -4.69
CA GLY A 29 -11.83 -59.25 -5.66
C GLY A 29 -13.25 -59.64 -5.19
N GLY A 30 -13.50 -59.88 -3.89
CA GLY A 30 -14.84 -60.23 -3.41
C GLY A 30 -15.86 -59.06 -3.40
N LYS A 31 -17.09 -59.27 -3.92
CA LYS A 31 -18.19 -58.26 -3.87
C LYS A 31 -18.46 -57.73 -2.44
N LYS A 32 -18.34 -58.59 -1.41
CA LYS A 32 -18.50 -58.21 0.00
C LYS A 32 -17.39 -57.26 0.48
N THR A 33 -16.15 -57.45 -0.01
CA THR A 33 -15.01 -56.59 0.30
C THR A 33 -15.20 -55.19 -0.30
N LYS A 34 -15.60 -55.10 -1.57
CA LYS A 34 -15.91 -53.81 -2.22
C LYS A 34 -17.09 -53.09 -1.55
N PHE A 35 -18.15 -53.81 -1.14
CA PHE A 35 -19.24 -53.21 -0.37
C PHE A 35 -18.75 -52.57 0.94
N MET A 36 -17.95 -53.29 1.74
CA MET A 36 -17.41 -52.75 2.99
C MET A 36 -16.46 -51.56 2.76
N LYS A 37 -15.66 -51.60 1.69
CA LYS A 37 -14.84 -50.45 1.27
C LYS A 37 -15.69 -49.24 0.89
N ASN A 38 -16.77 -49.41 0.11
CA ASN A 38 -17.68 -48.31 -0.24
C ASN A 38 -18.35 -47.69 1.01
N VAL A 39 -18.86 -48.52 1.93
CA VAL A 39 -19.51 -48.04 3.16
C VAL A 39 -18.53 -47.27 4.05
N THR A 40 -17.31 -47.80 4.24
CA THR A 40 -16.28 -47.14 5.07
C THR A 40 -15.64 -45.93 4.38
N ALA A 41 -15.53 -45.91 3.05
CA ALA A 41 -15.13 -44.72 2.30
C ALA A 41 -16.13 -43.58 2.51
N HIS A 42 -17.43 -43.85 2.34
CA HIS A 42 -18.47 -42.85 2.50
C HIS A 42 -18.59 -42.34 3.94
N TYR A 43 -19.01 -43.21 4.87
CA TYR A 43 -19.46 -42.77 6.19
C TYR A 43 -18.34 -42.48 7.19
N ASN A 44 -17.18 -43.14 7.07
CA ASN A 44 -16.09 -42.92 8.01
C ASN A 44 -15.12 -41.83 7.54
N ILE A 45 -15.03 -41.60 6.23
CA ILE A 45 -14.01 -40.70 5.65
C ILE A 45 -14.67 -39.54 4.90
N TYR A 46 -15.29 -39.78 3.74
CA TYR A 46 -15.81 -38.73 2.85
C TYR A 46 -16.80 -37.81 3.55
N PHE A 47 -17.81 -38.37 4.24
CA PHE A 47 -18.82 -37.59 4.97
C PHE A 47 -18.18 -36.68 6.03
N ASN A 48 -17.32 -37.24 6.88
CA ASN A 48 -16.66 -36.48 7.96
C ASN A 48 -15.67 -35.43 7.44
N ALA A 49 -15.01 -35.71 6.31
CA ALA A 49 -14.12 -34.75 5.65
C ALA A 49 -14.92 -33.62 4.98
N ARG A 50 -16.07 -33.94 4.37
CA ARG A 50 -16.96 -32.97 3.73
C ARG A 50 -17.60 -32.02 4.74
N GLU A 51 -18.04 -32.52 5.89
CA GLU A 51 -18.58 -31.65 6.94
C GLU A 51 -17.51 -30.70 7.49
N GLN A 52 -16.28 -31.18 7.72
CA GLN A 52 -15.17 -30.31 8.14
C GLN A 52 -14.80 -29.28 7.05
N LEU A 53 -14.82 -29.66 5.76
CA LEU A 53 -14.63 -28.71 4.66
C LEU A 53 -15.75 -27.65 4.64
N ASN A 54 -17.00 -28.06 4.84
CA ASN A 54 -18.14 -27.13 4.92
C ASN A 54 -17.97 -26.14 6.09
N GLU A 55 -17.40 -26.56 7.22
CA GLU A 55 -17.06 -25.67 8.33
C GLU A 55 -16.00 -24.63 7.90
N SER A 56 -14.87 -25.05 7.32
CA SER A 56 -13.83 -24.13 6.81
C SER A 56 -14.35 -23.17 5.72
N ILE A 57 -15.22 -23.65 4.81
CA ILE A 57 -15.91 -22.79 3.82
C ILE A 57 -16.70 -21.69 4.53
N ASN A 58 -17.42 -22.03 5.61
CA ASN A 58 -18.19 -21.05 6.36
C ASN A 58 -17.30 -20.10 7.17
N THR A 59 -16.19 -20.56 7.77
CA THR A 59 -15.23 -19.67 8.45
C THR A 59 -14.66 -18.64 7.47
N ILE A 60 -14.07 -19.08 6.36
CA ILE A 60 -13.46 -18.22 5.32
C ILE A 60 -14.50 -17.26 4.73
N ARG A 61 -15.74 -17.72 4.52
CA ARG A 61 -16.84 -16.89 4.02
C ARG A 61 -17.27 -15.81 5.02
N ASN A 62 -17.21 -16.08 6.32
CA ASN A 62 -17.64 -15.16 7.37
C ASN A 62 -16.54 -14.17 7.78
N SER A 63 -15.26 -14.47 7.53
CA SER A 63 -14.14 -13.55 7.74
C SER A 63 -13.90 -12.58 6.58
N ASN A 64 -14.42 -12.88 5.38
CA ASN A 64 -14.22 -12.07 4.18
C ASN A 64 -15.12 -10.81 4.16
N GLU A 65 -14.52 -9.62 4.13
CA GLU A 65 -15.24 -8.34 4.05
C GLU A 65 -15.45 -7.88 2.60
N ASP A 66 -16.70 -7.91 2.10
CA ASP A 66 -17.06 -7.39 0.78
C ASP A 66 -16.93 -5.85 0.69
N ASP A 67 -16.19 -5.33 -0.31
CA ASP A 67 -16.19 -3.91 -0.66
C ASP A 67 -17.33 -3.57 -1.63
N PHE A 68 -18.48 -3.20 -1.07
CA PHE A 68 -19.70 -2.84 -1.81
C PHE A 68 -19.57 -1.62 -2.74
N ASN A 69 -18.45 -0.88 -2.72
CA ASN A 69 -18.17 0.19 -3.67
C ASN A 69 -17.69 -0.34 -5.04
N GLN A 70 -17.34 -1.63 -5.12
CA GLN A 70 -16.90 -2.33 -6.32
C GLN A 70 -17.92 -3.41 -6.71
N ILE A 71 -17.85 -3.95 -7.94
CA ILE A 71 -18.66 -5.13 -8.28
C ILE A 71 -18.15 -6.29 -7.42
N LEU A 72 -19.04 -6.93 -6.65
CA LEU A 72 -18.65 -8.09 -5.85
C LEU A 72 -18.32 -9.28 -6.77
N LEU A 73 -17.29 -10.04 -6.43
CA LEU A 73 -16.91 -11.24 -7.18
C LEU A 73 -18.02 -12.30 -7.13
N ILE A 74 -18.34 -12.92 -8.27
CA ILE A 74 -19.29 -14.05 -8.35
C ILE A 74 -18.75 -15.23 -7.51
N TYR A 75 -17.45 -15.48 -7.62
CA TYR A 75 -16.68 -16.39 -6.79
C TYR A 75 -15.73 -15.58 -5.89
N PRO A 76 -16.09 -15.33 -4.61
CA PRO A 76 -15.15 -14.70 -3.68
C PRO A 76 -13.95 -15.63 -3.46
N LEU A 77 -12.75 -15.10 -3.66
CA LEU A 77 -11.52 -15.82 -3.33
C LEU A 77 -11.31 -15.80 -1.80
N PRO A 78 -10.81 -16.88 -1.19
CA PRO A 78 -10.26 -16.84 0.17
C PRO A 78 -9.16 -15.77 0.22
N ASP A 79 -9.18 -14.89 1.21
CA ASP A 79 -8.02 -14.03 1.47
C ASP A 79 -6.87 -14.85 2.11
N GLU A 80 -5.65 -14.33 2.02
CA GLU A 80 -4.45 -15.05 2.44
C GLU A 80 -4.42 -15.33 3.96
N SER A 81 -4.97 -14.44 4.80
CA SER A 81 -4.97 -14.64 6.25
C SER A 81 -6.06 -15.63 6.69
N SER A 82 -7.26 -15.56 6.12
CA SER A 82 -8.32 -16.56 6.36
C SER A 82 -7.92 -17.95 5.87
N SER A 83 -7.22 -18.03 4.73
CA SER A 83 -6.70 -19.28 4.18
C SER A 83 -5.64 -19.90 5.11
N ALA A 84 -4.68 -19.10 5.58
CA ALA A 84 -3.68 -19.54 6.56
C ALA A 84 -4.29 -19.96 7.91
N ASN A 85 -5.32 -19.25 8.38
CA ASN A 85 -6.01 -19.59 9.64
C ASN A 85 -6.75 -20.94 9.59
N GLU A 86 -7.18 -21.40 8.41
CA GLU A 86 -7.88 -22.68 8.22
C GLU A 86 -6.95 -23.81 7.69
N GLU A 87 -5.66 -23.55 7.49
CA GLU A 87 -4.74 -24.51 6.86
C GLU A 87 -4.67 -25.86 7.62
N GLU A 88 -4.69 -25.86 8.95
CA GLU A 88 -4.68 -27.10 9.75
C GLU A 88 -5.96 -27.95 9.53
N ASN A 89 -7.12 -27.31 9.44
CA ASN A 89 -8.39 -27.96 9.15
C ASN A 89 -8.40 -28.55 7.74
N LEU A 90 -7.94 -27.76 6.76
CA LEU A 90 -7.89 -28.17 5.35
C LEU A 90 -6.86 -29.30 5.11
N ASN A 91 -5.70 -29.25 5.77
CA ASN A 91 -4.73 -30.36 5.76
C ASN A 91 -5.28 -31.62 6.46
N THR A 92 -6.11 -31.46 7.50
CA THR A 92 -6.85 -32.59 8.12
C THR A 92 -7.87 -33.21 7.17
N VAL A 93 -8.60 -32.40 6.39
CA VAL A 93 -9.49 -32.87 5.32
C VAL A 93 -8.68 -33.65 4.29
N ILE A 94 -7.60 -33.08 3.75
CA ILE A 94 -6.72 -33.73 2.75
C ILE A 94 -6.18 -35.07 3.27
N SER A 95 -5.63 -35.12 4.49
CA SER A 95 -5.11 -36.34 5.11
C SER A 95 -6.18 -37.43 5.31
N LYS A 96 -7.41 -37.05 5.70
CA LYS A 96 -8.55 -37.98 5.76
C LYS A 96 -8.86 -38.54 4.37
N VAL A 97 -9.04 -37.67 3.38
CA VAL A 97 -9.53 -38.01 2.04
C VAL A 97 -8.53 -38.86 1.25
N ASN A 98 -7.23 -38.59 1.39
CA ASN A 98 -6.16 -39.40 0.81
C ASN A 98 -6.25 -40.90 1.19
N LYS A 99 -6.84 -41.26 2.34
CA LYS A 99 -7.07 -42.66 2.73
C LYS A 99 -8.05 -43.38 1.80
N ILE A 100 -8.97 -42.67 1.14
CA ILE A 100 -9.80 -43.25 0.07
C ILE A 100 -8.94 -43.52 -1.15
N ALA A 101 -8.12 -42.54 -1.57
CA ALA A 101 -7.24 -42.67 -2.73
C ALA A 101 -6.18 -43.78 -2.60
N ILE A 102 -5.71 -44.07 -1.38
CA ILE A 102 -4.66 -45.07 -1.11
C ILE A 102 -5.27 -46.44 -0.79
N GLU A 103 -6.12 -46.55 0.23
CA GLU A 103 -6.61 -47.85 0.74
C GLU A 103 -7.86 -48.36 0.00
N LYS A 104 -8.61 -47.46 -0.64
CA LYS A 104 -9.96 -47.71 -1.16
C LYS A 104 -10.09 -47.21 -2.61
N TYR A 105 -9.02 -47.28 -3.40
CA TYR A 105 -8.97 -46.87 -4.81
C TYR A 105 -9.96 -47.64 -5.74
N ASP A 106 -10.50 -48.77 -5.28
CA ASP A 106 -11.56 -49.54 -5.93
C ASP A 106 -12.97 -49.15 -5.46
N SER A 107 -13.10 -48.12 -4.61
CA SER A 107 -14.36 -47.55 -4.12
C SER A 107 -15.13 -46.82 -5.22
N ASN A 108 -16.44 -46.74 -5.07
CA ASN A 108 -17.31 -45.88 -5.88
C ASN A 108 -17.32 -44.40 -5.43
N TRP A 109 -16.52 -44.04 -4.42
CA TRP A 109 -16.42 -42.68 -3.85
C TRP A 109 -15.04 -42.05 -4.13
N LEU A 110 -14.35 -42.52 -5.17
CA LEU A 110 -12.98 -42.09 -5.46
C LEU A 110 -12.97 -40.73 -6.16
N ASP A 111 -13.87 -40.54 -7.11
CA ASP A 111 -14.14 -39.27 -7.78
C ASP A 111 -14.68 -38.21 -6.81
N ASP A 112 -15.63 -38.54 -5.94
CA ASP A 112 -16.08 -37.62 -4.88
C ASP A 112 -14.93 -37.20 -3.95
N ALA A 113 -14.01 -38.13 -3.66
CA ALA A 113 -12.83 -37.85 -2.85
C ALA A 113 -11.86 -36.89 -3.57
N TYR A 114 -11.61 -37.05 -4.87
CA TYR A 114 -10.75 -36.13 -5.62
C TYR A 114 -11.37 -34.74 -5.78
N LEU A 115 -12.70 -34.62 -5.96
CA LEU A 115 -13.37 -33.32 -5.91
C LEU A 115 -13.17 -32.64 -4.55
N LEU A 116 -13.27 -33.41 -3.46
CA LEU A 116 -13.08 -32.88 -2.10
C LEU A 116 -11.62 -32.47 -1.81
N LEU A 117 -10.65 -33.07 -2.50
CA LEU A 117 -9.25 -32.59 -2.50
C LEU A 117 -9.11 -31.29 -3.31
N ALA A 118 -9.78 -31.19 -4.47
CA ALA A 118 -9.76 -29.97 -5.28
C ALA A 118 -10.32 -28.76 -4.52
N ASP A 119 -11.50 -28.91 -3.90
CA ASP A 119 -12.12 -27.86 -3.07
C ASP A 119 -11.21 -27.46 -1.89
N ALA A 120 -10.56 -28.43 -1.23
CA ALA A 120 -9.67 -28.15 -0.09
C ALA A 120 -8.41 -27.36 -0.50
N GLU A 121 -7.78 -27.70 -1.63
CA GLU A 121 -6.62 -26.97 -2.14
C GLU A 121 -7.03 -25.59 -2.70
N TYR A 122 -8.23 -25.46 -3.30
CA TYR A 122 -8.78 -24.16 -3.71
C TYR A 122 -8.95 -23.21 -2.51
N LEU A 123 -9.44 -23.71 -1.36
CA LEU A 123 -9.54 -22.92 -0.12
C LEU A 123 -8.18 -22.54 0.48
N LYS A 124 -7.15 -23.38 0.28
CA LYS A 124 -5.74 -23.08 0.59
C LYS A 124 -5.07 -22.15 -0.43
N ARG A 125 -5.79 -21.72 -1.48
CA ARG A 125 -5.27 -20.95 -2.63
C ARG A 125 -4.18 -21.69 -3.43
N ASP A 126 -4.05 -23.01 -3.25
CA ASP A 126 -3.19 -23.92 -4.03
C ASP A 126 -3.87 -24.28 -5.37
N PHE A 127 -4.28 -23.28 -6.16
CA PHE A 127 -5.17 -23.45 -7.33
C PHE A 127 -4.66 -24.42 -8.40
N TYR A 128 -3.33 -24.54 -8.58
CA TYR A 128 -2.75 -25.52 -9.51
C TYR A 128 -2.99 -26.98 -9.08
N ASN A 129 -3.03 -27.27 -7.78
CA ASN A 129 -3.37 -28.60 -7.28
C ASN A 129 -4.87 -28.88 -7.48
N ALA A 130 -5.73 -27.87 -7.27
CA ALA A 130 -7.17 -27.99 -7.51
C ALA A 130 -7.48 -28.35 -8.98
N ILE A 131 -6.90 -27.62 -9.94
CA ILE A 131 -7.02 -27.88 -11.39
C ILE A 131 -6.69 -29.33 -11.76
N GLU A 132 -5.67 -29.91 -11.13
CA GLU A 132 -5.16 -31.23 -11.49
C GLU A 132 -5.95 -32.36 -10.81
N TYR A 133 -6.50 -32.13 -9.61
CA TYR A 133 -7.50 -33.02 -9.01
C TYR A 133 -8.84 -33.00 -9.77
N ASP A 134 -9.32 -31.83 -10.20
CA ASP A 134 -10.48 -31.70 -11.08
C ASP A 134 -10.24 -32.36 -12.45
N SER A 135 -9.08 -32.10 -13.06
CA SER A 135 -8.64 -32.78 -14.28
C SER A 135 -8.64 -34.30 -14.13
N TYR A 136 -8.18 -34.82 -12.99
CA TYR A 136 -8.20 -36.26 -12.71
C TYR A 136 -9.62 -36.80 -12.79
N VAL A 137 -10.58 -36.13 -12.14
CA VAL A 137 -11.98 -36.56 -12.10
C VAL A 137 -12.60 -36.54 -13.51
N SER A 138 -12.46 -35.42 -14.22
CA SER A 138 -13.13 -35.22 -15.52
C SER A 138 -12.62 -36.15 -16.63
N LEU A 139 -11.36 -36.58 -16.56
CA LEU A 139 -10.74 -37.53 -17.49
C LEU A 139 -10.95 -39.00 -17.09
N THR A 140 -10.84 -39.32 -15.79
CA THR A 140 -10.79 -40.72 -15.31
C THR A 140 -12.17 -41.35 -15.13
N PHE A 141 -13.21 -40.54 -14.86
CA PHE A 141 -14.57 -41.02 -14.61
C PHE A 141 -15.56 -40.53 -15.68
N PRO A 142 -15.36 -40.84 -16.97
CA PRO A 142 -16.13 -40.26 -18.09
C PRO A 142 -17.61 -40.69 -18.15
N LYS A 143 -18.08 -41.51 -17.20
CA LYS A 143 -19.47 -41.95 -17.07
C LYS A 143 -20.24 -41.21 -15.97
N GLU A 144 -19.55 -40.59 -15.03
CA GLU A 144 -20.16 -39.91 -13.88
C GLU A 144 -20.40 -38.43 -14.22
N ASN A 145 -21.44 -38.17 -15.02
CA ASN A 145 -21.76 -36.83 -15.57
C ASN A 145 -22.04 -35.74 -14.51
N GLU A 146 -22.30 -36.11 -13.26
CA GLU A 146 -22.45 -35.17 -12.13
C GLU A 146 -21.07 -34.71 -11.66
N ASN A 147 -20.23 -35.65 -11.20
CA ASN A 147 -18.88 -35.37 -10.71
C ASN A 147 -17.95 -34.85 -11.82
N LYS A 148 -18.15 -35.24 -13.08
CA LYS A 148 -17.45 -34.69 -14.23
C LYS A 148 -17.84 -33.23 -14.54
N LEU A 149 -19.09 -32.83 -14.29
CA LEU A 149 -19.47 -31.41 -14.40
C LEU A 149 -18.85 -30.62 -13.24
N ALA A 150 -18.94 -31.14 -12.02
CA ALA A 150 -18.35 -30.52 -10.84
C ALA A 150 -16.86 -30.22 -11.04
N ALA A 151 -16.13 -31.21 -11.55
CA ALA A 151 -14.72 -31.09 -11.91
C ALA A 151 -14.46 -29.96 -12.92
N TYR A 152 -15.19 -29.90 -14.03
CA TYR A 152 -14.99 -28.80 -14.99
C TYR A 152 -15.32 -27.43 -14.39
N LEU A 153 -16.29 -27.34 -13.46
CA LEU A 153 -16.62 -26.07 -12.80
C LEU A 153 -15.60 -25.68 -11.71
N GLY A 154 -15.03 -26.64 -10.97
CA GLY A 154 -13.91 -26.43 -10.05
C GLY A 154 -12.64 -25.97 -10.77
N GLN A 155 -12.32 -26.63 -11.89
CA GLN A 155 -11.21 -26.23 -12.75
C GLN A 155 -11.42 -24.81 -13.29
N VAL A 156 -12.61 -24.48 -13.82
CA VAL A 156 -12.93 -23.12 -14.30
C VAL A 156 -12.74 -22.08 -13.20
N LYS A 157 -13.20 -22.33 -11.97
CA LYS A 157 -12.99 -21.39 -10.84
C LYS A 157 -11.50 -21.20 -10.54
N SER A 158 -10.72 -22.27 -10.57
CA SER A 158 -9.29 -22.25 -10.29
C SER A 158 -8.49 -21.55 -11.40
N ASP A 159 -8.82 -21.81 -12.67
CA ASP A 159 -8.27 -21.11 -13.83
C ASP A 159 -8.55 -19.60 -13.75
N LEU A 160 -9.79 -19.21 -13.40
CA LEU A 160 -10.19 -17.82 -13.22
C LEU A 160 -9.52 -17.14 -12.02
N ALA A 161 -9.22 -17.89 -10.95
CA ALA A 161 -8.45 -17.39 -9.80
C ALA A 161 -6.97 -17.14 -10.13
N LEU A 162 -6.46 -17.76 -11.21
CA LEU A 162 -5.11 -17.57 -11.77
C LEU A 162 -5.10 -16.63 -13.00
N ASP A 163 -6.23 -15.99 -13.32
CA ASP A 163 -6.45 -15.17 -14.53
C ASP A 163 -6.21 -15.89 -15.88
N LEU A 164 -6.28 -17.23 -15.89
CA LEU A 164 -6.16 -18.10 -17.06
C LEU A 164 -7.49 -18.17 -17.84
N ASN A 165 -7.88 -17.03 -18.42
CA ASN A 165 -9.23 -16.84 -18.98
C ASN A 165 -9.52 -17.70 -20.23
N GLU A 166 -8.51 -18.04 -21.04
CA GLU A 166 -8.67 -18.85 -22.27
C GLU A 166 -8.79 -20.35 -21.94
N GLU A 167 -8.04 -20.80 -20.95
CA GLU A 167 -8.14 -22.13 -20.33
C GLU A 167 -9.55 -22.31 -19.72
N ALA A 168 -9.97 -21.36 -18.88
CA ALA A 168 -11.31 -21.35 -18.29
C ALA A 168 -12.42 -21.39 -19.36
N ASP A 169 -12.33 -20.60 -20.43
CA ASP A 169 -13.31 -20.61 -21.53
C ASP A 169 -13.35 -21.97 -22.26
N SER A 170 -12.18 -22.59 -22.44
CA SER A 170 -12.03 -23.89 -23.07
C SER A 170 -12.65 -25.01 -22.23
N VAL A 171 -12.41 -25.01 -20.91
CA VAL A 171 -12.98 -25.98 -19.98
C VAL A 171 -14.49 -25.76 -19.81
N LEU A 172 -14.95 -24.51 -19.75
CA LEU A 172 -16.37 -24.19 -19.67
C LEU A 172 -17.15 -24.67 -20.91
N LYS A 173 -16.56 -24.61 -22.11
CA LYS A 173 -17.15 -25.21 -23.32
C LYS A 173 -17.35 -26.72 -23.18
N LEU A 174 -16.42 -27.44 -22.52
CA LEU A 174 -16.58 -28.87 -22.21
C LEU A 174 -17.72 -29.10 -21.20
N ALA A 175 -17.81 -28.27 -20.17
CA ALA A 175 -18.89 -28.31 -19.17
C ALA A 175 -20.28 -28.12 -19.80
N ILE A 176 -20.43 -27.12 -20.69
CA ILE A 176 -21.65 -26.88 -21.47
C ILE A 176 -21.97 -28.10 -22.35
N GLY A 177 -20.96 -28.67 -23.01
CA GLY A 177 -21.09 -29.82 -23.91
C GLY A 177 -21.61 -31.10 -23.24
N LEU A 178 -21.49 -31.24 -21.91
CA LEU A 178 -22.07 -32.37 -21.17
C LEU A 178 -23.61 -32.38 -21.18
N ASN A 179 -24.25 -31.22 -21.38
CA ASN A 179 -25.70 -31.04 -21.27
C ASN A 179 -26.31 -31.67 -19.99
N SER A 180 -25.59 -31.54 -18.88
CA SER A 180 -25.92 -32.18 -17.62
C SER A 180 -27.13 -31.52 -16.93
N LYS A 181 -27.88 -32.30 -16.16
CA LYS A 181 -29.03 -31.80 -15.39
C LYS A 181 -28.64 -31.21 -14.02
N TYR A 182 -27.41 -31.48 -13.58
CA TYR A 182 -26.85 -31.11 -12.28
C TYR A 182 -26.18 -29.73 -12.33
N GLN A 183 -25.96 -29.09 -11.17
CA GLN A 183 -25.19 -27.84 -10.99
C GLN A 183 -25.44 -26.74 -12.05
N LYS A 184 -26.67 -26.62 -12.55
CA LYS A 184 -26.98 -25.68 -13.65
C LYS A 184 -26.77 -24.23 -13.23
N ASP A 185 -27.01 -23.94 -11.96
CA ASP A 185 -26.80 -22.65 -11.34
C ASP A 185 -25.32 -22.25 -11.32
N ASP A 186 -24.43 -23.16 -10.91
CA ASP A 186 -22.99 -22.91 -10.90
C ASP A 186 -22.40 -22.87 -12.33
N LEU A 187 -22.90 -23.71 -13.25
CA LEU A 187 -22.58 -23.59 -14.68
C LEU A 187 -22.95 -22.20 -15.23
N LYS A 188 -24.14 -21.68 -14.87
CA LYS A 188 -24.59 -20.36 -15.29
C LYS A 188 -23.82 -19.22 -14.63
N ALA A 189 -23.42 -19.37 -13.37
CA ALA A 189 -22.53 -18.42 -12.70
C ALA A 189 -21.14 -18.37 -13.37
N SER A 190 -20.56 -19.51 -13.75
CA SER A 190 -19.31 -19.58 -14.52
C SER A 190 -19.42 -18.91 -15.89
N GLN A 191 -20.53 -19.10 -16.60
CA GLN A 191 -20.77 -18.38 -17.87
C GLN A 191 -20.87 -16.85 -17.65
N ALA A 192 -21.48 -16.41 -16.55
CA ALA A 192 -21.56 -14.99 -16.22
C ALA A 192 -20.19 -14.37 -15.90
N GLU A 193 -19.38 -15.04 -15.08
CA GLU A 193 -18.02 -14.60 -14.71
C GLU A 193 -17.11 -14.46 -15.94
N LEU A 194 -17.14 -15.44 -16.85
CA LEU A 194 -16.39 -15.37 -18.12
C LEU A 194 -16.89 -14.24 -19.04
N ALA A 195 -18.20 -13.97 -19.07
CA ALA A 195 -18.74 -12.82 -19.79
C ALA A 195 -18.30 -11.48 -19.17
N LEU A 196 -18.22 -11.38 -17.84
CA LEU A 196 -17.70 -10.18 -17.16
C LEU A 196 -16.25 -9.89 -17.52
N ARG A 197 -15.39 -10.92 -17.54
CA ARG A 197 -13.96 -10.78 -17.90
C ARG A 197 -13.76 -10.41 -19.37
N LYS A 198 -14.68 -10.80 -20.25
CA LYS A 198 -14.78 -10.34 -21.65
C LYS A 198 -15.45 -8.96 -21.81
N ASN A 199 -15.79 -8.28 -20.70
CA ASN A 199 -16.54 -7.03 -20.65
C ASN A 199 -17.94 -7.07 -21.30
N ASN A 200 -18.53 -8.25 -21.47
CA ASN A 200 -19.86 -8.46 -22.05
C ASN A 200 -20.97 -8.40 -20.98
N LEU A 201 -21.30 -7.19 -20.51
CA LEU A 201 -22.31 -6.97 -19.46
C LEU A 201 -23.70 -7.59 -19.76
N PRO A 202 -24.27 -7.48 -20.98
CA PRO A 202 -25.59 -8.06 -21.27
C PRO A 202 -25.62 -9.59 -21.13
N GLU A 203 -24.59 -10.29 -21.59
CA GLU A 203 -24.48 -11.76 -21.47
C GLU A 203 -24.28 -12.18 -20.00
N ALA A 204 -23.44 -11.45 -19.25
CA ALA A 204 -23.27 -11.67 -17.82
C ALA A 204 -24.57 -11.49 -17.04
N ILE A 205 -25.38 -10.49 -17.37
CA ILE A 205 -26.69 -10.24 -16.75
C ILE A 205 -27.67 -11.38 -17.02
N ASP A 206 -27.75 -11.89 -18.25
CA ASP A 206 -28.62 -13.03 -18.60
C ASP A 206 -28.19 -14.28 -17.83
N HIS A 207 -26.92 -14.66 -17.92
CA HIS A 207 -26.42 -15.88 -17.30
C HIS A 207 -26.52 -15.83 -15.77
N LEU A 208 -26.22 -14.70 -15.15
CA LEU A 208 -26.35 -14.53 -13.69
C LEU A 208 -27.81 -14.55 -13.23
N SER A 209 -28.74 -13.97 -14.01
CA SER A 209 -30.18 -14.08 -13.73
C SER A 209 -30.64 -15.54 -13.75
N ASN A 210 -30.22 -16.30 -14.77
CA ASN A 210 -30.50 -17.73 -14.89
C ASN A 210 -29.90 -18.54 -13.71
N ALA A 211 -28.69 -18.19 -13.25
CA ALA A 211 -28.05 -18.82 -12.09
C ALA A 211 -28.86 -18.61 -10.80
N ILE A 212 -29.33 -17.37 -10.57
CA ILE A 212 -30.15 -16.99 -9.40
C ILE A 212 -31.48 -17.76 -9.37
N ASP A 213 -32.11 -17.99 -10.51
CA ASP A 213 -33.38 -18.72 -10.56
C ASP A 213 -33.21 -20.23 -10.32
N GLN A 214 -32.07 -20.79 -10.73
CA GLN A 214 -31.75 -22.20 -10.57
C GLN A 214 -31.19 -22.56 -9.18
N THR A 215 -30.51 -21.62 -8.51
CA THR A 215 -29.85 -21.94 -7.23
C THR A 215 -30.80 -22.10 -6.05
N LYS A 216 -30.46 -23.08 -5.21
CA LYS A 216 -31.11 -23.37 -3.93
C LYS A 216 -30.35 -22.80 -2.73
N GLU A 217 -29.05 -22.50 -2.88
CA GLU A 217 -28.27 -21.96 -1.77
C GLU A 217 -28.66 -20.49 -1.52
N ARG A 218 -29.15 -20.22 -0.31
CA ARG A 218 -29.61 -18.88 0.09
C ARG A 218 -28.52 -17.82 -0.04
N TYR A 219 -27.29 -18.16 0.35
CA TYR A 219 -26.14 -17.24 0.28
C TYR A 219 -25.86 -16.82 -1.17
N LEU A 220 -25.64 -17.79 -2.07
CA LEU A 220 -25.42 -17.53 -3.50
C LEU A 220 -26.59 -16.76 -4.13
N LYS A 221 -27.84 -17.15 -3.85
CA LYS A 221 -29.04 -16.45 -4.36
C LYS A 221 -29.12 -14.98 -3.99
N ILE A 222 -28.54 -14.59 -2.84
CA ILE A 222 -28.51 -13.22 -2.34
C ILE A 222 -27.27 -12.48 -2.89
N ARG A 223 -26.08 -13.10 -2.83
CA ARG A 223 -24.83 -12.53 -3.38
C ARG A 223 -24.97 -12.25 -4.88
N TRP A 224 -25.37 -13.24 -5.66
CA TRP A 224 -25.54 -13.10 -7.10
C TRP A 224 -26.66 -12.10 -7.45
N ARG A 225 -27.72 -11.99 -6.65
CA ARG A 225 -28.74 -10.94 -6.86
C ARG A 225 -28.18 -9.54 -6.60
N TYR A 226 -27.27 -9.39 -5.65
CA TYR A 226 -26.57 -8.12 -5.42
C TYR A 226 -25.71 -7.75 -6.62
N ILE A 227 -24.89 -8.70 -7.09
CA ILE A 227 -24.06 -8.54 -8.28
C ILE A 227 -24.92 -8.21 -9.50
N LEU A 228 -26.02 -8.94 -9.74
CA LEU A 228 -26.97 -8.66 -10.83
C LEU A 228 -27.48 -7.21 -10.78
N ALA A 229 -27.79 -6.68 -9.59
CA ALA A 229 -28.20 -5.29 -9.44
C ALA A 229 -27.08 -4.30 -9.78
N GLN A 230 -25.83 -4.58 -9.38
CA GLN A 230 -24.66 -3.78 -9.76
C GLN A 230 -24.39 -3.80 -11.28
N LEU A 231 -24.52 -4.97 -11.91
CA LEU A 231 -24.37 -5.12 -13.36
C LEU A 231 -25.47 -4.38 -14.12
N GLN A 232 -26.73 -4.51 -13.67
CA GLN A 232 -27.87 -3.78 -14.24
C GLN A 232 -27.70 -2.26 -14.10
N GLU A 233 -27.17 -1.79 -12.98
CA GLU A 233 -26.83 -0.37 -12.80
C GLU A 233 -25.78 0.09 -13.83
N LYS A 234 -24.67 -0.64 -13.99
CA LYS A 234 -23.65 -0.34 -15.01
C LYS A 234 -24.16 -0.45 -16.45
N ASN A 235 -25.14 -1.33 -16.71
CA ASN A 235 -25.75 -1.53 -18.02
C ASN A 235 -26.90 -0.53 -18.31
N ASN A 236 -27.02 0.55 -17.53
CA ASN A 236 -28.06 1.58 -17.64
C ASN A 236 -29.50 1.05 -17.49
N GLU A 237 -29.71 0.04 -16.63
CA GLU A 237 -31.01 -0.55 -16.29
C GLU A 237 -31.47 -0.23 -14.84
N PRO A 238 -31.55 1.06 -14.44
CA PRO A 238 -31.66 1.45 -13.02
C PRO A 238 -32.91 0.92 -12.33
N GLN A 239 -34.04 0.74 -13.03
CA GLN A 239 -35.24 0.20 -12.42
C GLN A 239 -35.09 -1.29 -12.07
N LYS A 240 -34.47 -2.10 -12.93
CA LYS A 240 -34.21 -3.52 -12.64
C LYS A 240 -33.23 -3.67 -11.47
N ALA A 241 -32.20 -2.80 -11.41
CA ALA A 241 -31.28 -2.72 -10.30
C ALA A 241 -32.01 -2.39 -8.98
N ILE A 242 -32.86 -1.35 -8.97
CA ILE A 242 -33.73 -1.00 -7.83
C ILE A 242 -34.58 -2.21 -7.39
N ASP A 243 -35.22 -2.91 -8.32
CA ASP A 243 -36.10 -4.05 -8.00
C ASP A 243 -35.31 -5.22 -7.39
N ASN A 244 -34.07 -5.46 -7.84
CA ASN A 244 -33.19 -6.49 -7.26
C ASN A 244 -32.63 -6.08 -5.89
N TYR A 245 -32.19 -4.83 -5.71
CA TYR A 245 -31.78 -4.32 -4.40
C TYR A 245 -32.95 -4.33 -3.40
N ASP A 246 -34.18 -4.02 -3.82
CA ASP A 246 -35.36 -4.04 -2.96
C ASP A 246 -35.73 -5.47 -2.51
N LYS A 247 -35.61 -6.47 -3.40
CA LYS A 247 -35.75 -7.90 -3.05
C LYS A 247 -34.74 -8.34 -1.99
N ILE A 248 -33.49 -7.87 -2.08
CA ILE A 248 -32.43 -8.15 -1.09
C ILE A 248 -32.77 -7.48 0.25
N ALA A 249 -33.07 -6.19 0.23
CA ALA A 249 -33.42 -5.38 1.39
C ALA A 249 -34.61 -5.91 2.21
N LYS A 250 -35.55 -6.59 1.55
CA LYS A 250 -36.73 -7.23 2.15
C LYS A 250 -36.54 -8.70 2.54
N SER A 251 -35.39 -9.29 2.22
CA SER A 251 -35.02 -10.63 2.63
C SER A 251 -34.17 -10.61 3.91
N ASN A 252 -34.14 -11.70 4.66
CA ASN A 252 -33.09 -11.93 5.68
C ASN A 252 -31.79 -12.33 4.97
N ALA A 253 -31.19 -11.39 4.24
CA ALA A 253 -29.80 -11.39 3.85
C ALA A 253 -28.90 -11.16 5.08
N ALA A 254 -27.59 -11.38 4.92
CA ALA A 254 -26.61 -10.80 5.83
C ALA A 254 -26.84 -9.29 5.93
N PHE A 255 -26.65 -8.73 7.12
CA PHE A 255 -27.14 -7.39 7.41
C PHE A 255 -26.45 -6.35 6.52
N GLU A 256 -25.14 -6.50 6.35
CA GLU A 256 -24.23 -5.70 5.52
C GLU A 256 -24.76 -5.60 4.08
N ILE A 257 -25.12 -6.74 3.48
CA ILE A 257 -25.64 -6.83 2.11
C ILE A 257 -27.01 -6.13 2.02
N SER A 258 -27.88 -6.32 3.03
CA SER A 258 -29.20 -5.67 3.09
C SER A 258 -29.10 -4.16 3.24
N PHE A 259 -28.14 -3.68 4.03
CA PHE A 259 -27.86 -2.27 4.23
C PHE A 259 -27.33 -1.61 2.96
N ASN A 260 -26.30 -2.19 2.34
CA ASN A 260 -25.71 -1.67 1.11
C ASN A 260 -26.69 -1.74 -0.09
N ALA A 261 -27.59 -2.73 -0.12
CA ALA A 261 -28.66 -2.78 -1.11
C ALA A 261 -29.66 -1.63 -0.93
N ASN A 262 -30.05 -1.31 0.31
CA ASN A 262 -30.87 -0.13 0.58
C ASN A 262 -30.18 1.17 0.19
N LEU A 263 -28.88 1.33 0.50
CA LEU A 263 -28.11 2.51 0.15
C LEU A 263 -27.98 2.68 -1.38
N SER A 264 -27.70 1.59 -2.11
CA SER A 264 -27.66 1.61 -3.58
C SER A 264 -29.04 1.94 -4.18
N LYS A 265 -30.13 1.39 -3.63
CA LYS A 265 -31.50 1.75 -4.04
C LYS A 265 -31.78 3.24 -3.82
N ILE A 266 -31.35 3.82 -2.69
CA ILE A 266 -31.48 5.24 -2.35
C ILE A 266 -30.72 6.10 -3.37
N ARG A 267 -29.45 5.78 -3.64
CA ARG A 267 -28.58 6.46 -4.61
C ARG A 267 -29.15 6.47 -6.02
N ILE A 268 -29.62 5.32 -6.52
CA ILE A 268 -30.23 5.24 -7.85
C ILE A 268 -31.56 6.02 -7.88
N SER A 269 -32.39 5.93 -6.83
CA SER A 269 -33.68 6.64 -6.77
C SER A 269 -33.51 8.18 -6.78
N GLU A 270 -32.47 8.70 -6.11
CA GLU A 270 -32.11 10.12 -6.14
C GLU A 270 -31.73 10.60 -7.55
N SER A 271 -31.04 9.76 -8.33
CA SER A 271 -30.60 10.09 -9.69
C SER A 271 -31.70 10.06 -10.77
N GLN A 272 -32.90 9.56 -10.46
CA GLN A 272 -34.01 9.49 -11.42
C GLN A 272 -34.72 10.85 -11.57
N GLN A 273 -34.59 11.47 -12.75
CA GLN A 273 -35.29 12.71 -13.08
C GLN A 273 -36.82 12.59 -12.90
N GLY A 274 -37.44 13.62 -12.34
CA GLY A 274 -38.90 13.75 -12.24
C GLY A 274 -39.57 13.07 -11.04
N LYS A 275 -38.83 12.43 -10.12
CA LYS A 275 -39.36 11.95 -8.84
C LYS A 275 -38.85 12.80 -7.68
N GLU A 276 -39.74 13.32 -6.86
CA GLU A 276 -39.38 13.94 -5.59
C GLU A 276 -38.91 12.83 -4.62
N PHE A 277 -37.62 12.83 -4.27
CA PHE A 277 -37.02 11.81 -3.42
C PHE A 277 -36.30 12.43 -2.21
N ASP A 278 -36.91 12.34 -1.02
CA ASP A 278 -36.24 12.76 0.22
C ASP A 278 -35.29 11.66 0.73
N LYS A 279 -34.03 11.74 0.27
CA LYS A 279 -32.88 10.98 0.76
C LYS A 279 -32.70 11.10 2.28
N ILE A 280 -32.84 12.31 2.84
CA ILE A 280 -32.58 12.56 4.27
C ILE A 280 -33.67 11.92 5.13
N ALA A 281 -34.95 12.07 4.80
CA ALA A 281 -36.03 11.38 5.50
C ALA A 281 -35.95 9.86 5.36
N THR A 282 -35.51 9.35 4.20
CA THR A 282 -35.33 7.92 3.98
C THR A 282 -34.18 7.34 4.81
N LEU A 283 -33.03 8.01 4.87
CA LEU A 283 -31.92 7.62 5.74
C LEU A 283 -32.27 7.75 7.25
N LYS A 284 -32.97 8.83 7.65
CA LYS A 284 -33.47 8.99 9.03
C LYS A 284 -34.50 7.94 9.43
N ARG A 285 -35.20 7.32 8.47
CA ARG A 285 -36.08 6.16 8.72
C ARG A 285 -35.28 4.88 8.96
N LEU A 286 -34.16 4.67 8.25
CA LEU A 286 -33.25 3.55 8.53
C LEU A 286 -32.68 3.60 9.96
N LEU A 287 -32.39 4.79 10.51
CA LEU A 287 -31.95 4.93 11.91
C LEU A 287 -32.93 4.39 12.96
N LYS A 288 -34.23 4.26 12.61
CA LYS A 288 -35.29 3.78 13.50
C LYS A 288 -35.50 2.26 13.46
N GLU A 289 -34.89 1.56 12.51
CA GLU A 289 -35.06 0.10 12.38
C GLU A 289 -34.02 -0.62 13.25
N ASP A 290 -34.44 -1.42 14.23
CA ASP A 290 -33.53 -2.05 15.21
C ASP A 290 -32.47 -2.95 14.58
N LYS A 291 -32.78 -3.60 13.46
CA LYS A 291 -31.80 -4.36 12.65
C LYS A 291 -30.59 -3.50 12.26
N ASN A 292 -30.76 -2.21 12.03
CA ASN A 292 -29.71 -1.29 11.59
C ASN A 292 -28.85 -0.75 12.73
N ARG A 293 -28.99 -1.27 13.97
CA ARG A 293 -28.29 -0.79 15.18
C ARG A 293 -26.78 -0.71 15.00
N GLU A 294 -26.18 -1.68 14.31
CA GLU A 294 -24.73 -1.84 14.23
C GLU A 294 -24.07 -1.01 13.12
N PHE A 295 -24.90 -0.33 12.30
CA PHE A 295 -24.51 0.42 11.12
C PHE A 295 -25.03 1.88 11.18
N LYS A 296 -25.43 2.33 12.38
CA LYS A 296 -25.94 3.69 12.61
C LYS A 296 -24.88 4.74 12.28
N GLU A 297 -23.61 4.46 12.54
CA GLU A 297 -22.48 5.32 12.20
C GLU A 297 -22.34 5.51 10.68
N GLN A 298 -22.57 4.45 9.90
CA GLN A 298 -22.62 4.52 8.43
C GLN A 298 -23.85 5.29 7.94
N ILE A 299 -25.03 5.09 8.55
CA ILE A 299 -26.23 5.87 8.21
C ILE A 299 -26.02 7.37 8.53
N TYR A 300 -25.43 7.71 9.67
CA TYR A 300 -25.11 9.09 10.02
C TYR A 300 -24.11 9.71 9.04
N TYR A 301 -23.08 8.96 8.60
CA TYR A 301 -22.17 9.40 7.53
C TYR A 301 -22.90 9.70 6.22
N GLN A 302 -23.83 8.82 5.79
CA GLN A 302 -24.61 9.04 4.57
C GLN A 302 -25.62 10.19 4.70
N ILE A 303 -26.15 10.45 5.90
CA ILE A 303 -26.94 11.67 6.17
C ILE A 303 -26.04 12.90 6.07
N GLY A 304 -24.80 12.83 6.59
CA GLY A 304 -23.80 13.88 6.45
C GLY A 304 -23.50 14.21 4.98
N ASN A 305 -23.29 13.19 4.14
CA ASN A 305 -23.14 13.34 2.69
C ASN A 305 -24.38 14.05 2.09
N ALA A 306 -25.59 13.59 2.41
CA ALA A 306 -26.83 14.17 1.88
C ALA A 306 -27.09 15.64 2.28
N TYR A 307 -26.52 16.11 3.40
CA TYR A 307 -26.51 17.52 3.77
C TYR A 307 -25.38 18.30 3.05
N ALA A 308 -24.21 17.71 2.89
CA ALA A 308 -23.10 18.30 2.14
C ALA A 308 -23.45 18.50 0.65
N ASP A 309 -24.13 17.53 0.03
CA ASP A 309 -24.65 17.61 -1.34
C ASP A 309 -25.60 18.82 -1.53
N LYS A 310 -26.29 19.24 -0.46
CA LYS A 310 -27.19 20.41 -0.40
C LYS A 310 -26.49 21.69 0.08
N ASN A 311 -25.17 21.68 0.21
CA ASN A 311 -24.34 22.77 0.75
C ASN A 311 -24.69 23.18 2.21
N ASP A 312 -25.36 22.32 2.97
CA ASP A 312 -25.66 22.53 4.40
C ASP A 312 -24.53 21.94 5.26
N LEU A 313 -23.44 22.69 5.32
CA LEU A 313 -22.17 22.25 5.91
C LEU A 313 -22.26 22.09 7.43
N THR A 314 -23.17 22.84 8.08
CA THR A 314 -23.42 22.78 9.52
C THR A 314 -24.05 21.45 9.90
N ASN A 315 -25.14 21.06 9.23
CA ASN A 315 -25.74 19.75 9.48
C ASN A 315 -24.84 18.61 9.00
N ALA A 316 -24.14 18.76 7.86
CA ALA A 316 -23.17 17.77 7.40
C ALA A 316 -22.10 17.47 8.45
N SER A 317 -21.42 18.52 8.95
CA SER A 317 -20.38 18.40 9.99
C SER A 317 -20.92 17.82 11.29
N SER A 318 -22.14 18.19 11.68
CA SER A 318 -22.82 17.60 12.84
C SER A 318 -23.02 16.09 12.67
N PHE A 319 -23.53 15.65 11.53
CA PHE A 319 -23.78 14.22 11.27
C PHE A 319 -22.50 13.39 11.09
N TYR A 320 -21.43 13.93 10.50
CA TYR A 320 -20.12 13.26 10.51
C TYR A 320 -19.53 13.14 11.92
N SER A 321 -19.68 14.17 12.77
CA SER A 321 -19.25 14.14 14.17
C SER A 321 -20.05 13.14 15.01
N ILE A 322 -21.36 13.00 14.75
CA ILE A 322 -22.20 11.94 15.35
C ILE A 322 -21.71 10.56 14.88
N SER A 323 -21.39 10.41 13.59
CA SER A 323 -20.84 9.16 13.03
C SER A 323 -19.53 8.74 13.74
N THR A 324 -18.55 9.63 13.92
CA THR A 324 -17.28 9.26 14.59
C THR A 324 -17.45 8.78 16.03
N ARG A 325 -18.52 9.24 16.72
CA ARG A 325 -18.82 8.96 18.13
C ARG A 325 -19.84 7.83 18.35
N THR A 326 -20.45 7.30 17.29
CA THR A 326 -21.48 6.26 17.40
C THR A 326 -20.85 4.91 17.78
N VAL A 327 -21.53 4.16 18.65
CA VAL A 327 -21.11 2.83 19.14
C VAL A 327 -22.28 1.84 19.03
N PRO A 328 -22.07 0.61 18.52
CA PRO A 328 -20.85 0.16 17.85
C PRO A 328 -20.61 0.92 16.54
N GLY A 329 -19.40 0.83 16.01
CA GLY A 329 -19.03 1.49 14.75
C GLY A 329 -17.60 1.16 14.34
N THR A 330 -17.39 0.96 13.03
CA THR A 330 -16.10 0.43 12.53
C THR A 330 -14.98 1.45 12.54
N VAL A 331 -13.73 0.98 12.71
CA VAL A 331 -12.52 1.83 12.68
C VAL A 331 -12.39 2.56 11.34
N LYS A 332 -12.58 1.82 10.22
CA LYS A 332 -12.62 2.34 8.85
C LYS A 332 -13.66 3.47 8.69
N GLN A 333 -14.88 3.29 9.17
CA GLN A 333 -15.92 4.31 9.05
C GLN A 333 -15.63 5.56 9.90
N LYS A 334 -15.01 5.42 11.08
CA LYS A 334 -14.52 6.58 11.85
C LYS A 334 -13.50 7.38 11.04
N GLY A 335 -12.53 6.71 10.42
CA GLY A 335 -11.54 7.34 9.53
C GLY A 335 -12.18 8.11 8.36
N LEU A 336 -13.18 7.52 7.69
CA LEU A 336 -13.92 8.18 6.61
C LEU A 336 -14.71 9.41 7.09
N SER A 337 -15.35 9.33 8.25
CA SER A 337 -16.11 10.46 8.83
C SER A 337 -15.19 11.60 9.26
N TYR A 338 -14.00 11.30 9.80
CA TYR A 338 -12.96 12.32 10.05
C TYR A 338 -12.43 12.94 8.74
N LEU A 339 -12.23 12.15 7.68
CA LEU A 339 -11.77 12.67 6.39
C LEU A 339 -12.76 13.69 5.81
N LYS A 340 -14.08 13.45 5.93
CA LYS A 340 -15.10 14.43 5.51
C LYS A 340 -15.09 15.71 6.34
N LEU A 341 -14.92 15.60 7.66
CA LEU A 341 -14.74 16.77 8.53
C LEU A 341 -13.47 17.57 8.15
N ALA A 342 -12.37 16.88 7.86
CA ALA A 342 -11.11 17.48 7.44
C ALA A 342 -11.23 18.22 6.10
N GLN A 343 -11.90 17.60 5.11
CA GLN A 343 -12.20 18.18 3.80
C GLN A 343 -13.07 19.45 3.90
N ILE A 344 -14.19 19.41 4.61
CA ILE A 344 -15.07 20.59 4.79
C ILE A 344 -14.31 21.74 5.45
N ASN A 345 -13.52 21.45 6.49
CA ASN A 345 -12.75 22.48 7.17
C ASN A 345 -11.63 23.05 6.28
N PHE A 346 -11.03 22.25 5.40
CA PHE A 346 -10.01 22.72 4.45
C PHE A 346 -10.61 23.58 3.32
N GLU A 347 -11.60 23.04 2.62
CA GLU A 347 -12.00 23.47 1.28
C GLU A 347 -13.09 24.54 1.31
N GLN A 348 -13.97 24.49 2.30
CA GLN A 348 -15.17 25.33 2.36
C GLN A 348 -15.11 26.35 3.51
N LEU A 349 -14.58 25.96 4.67
CA LEU A 349 -14.48 26.86 5.83
C LEU A 349 -13.12 27.58 5.94
N LYS A 350 -12.12 27.23 5.11
CA LYS A 350 -10.71 27.67 5.21
C LYS A 350 -10.11 27.59 6.63
N ASN A 351 -10.64 26.71 7.48
CA ASN A 351 -10.17 26.51 8.85
C ASN A 351 -9.06 25.46 8.89
N TYR A 352 -7.86 25.88 8.49
CA TYR A 352 -6.69 25.01 8.38
C TYR A 352 -6.31 24.33 9.71
N LYS A 353 -6.50 25.03 10.84
CA LYS A 353 -6.23 24.48 12.19
C LYS A 353 -7.16 23.31 12.52
N GLN A 354 -8.47 23.49 12.34
CA GLN A 354 -9.43 22.44 12.63
C GLN A 354 -9.37 21.30 11.60
N SER A 355 -9.03 21.63 10.35
CA SER A 355 -8.79 20.65 9.29
C SER A 355 -7.60 19.74 9.61
N GLN A 356 -6.48 20.31 10.06
CA GLN A 356 -5.30 19.58 10.49
C GLN A 356 -5.64 18.51 11.55
N LEU A 357 -6.31 18.90 12.64
CA LEU A 357 -6.71 17.97 13.71
C LEU A 357 -7.59 16.80 13.21
N TYR A 358 -8.45 17.06 12.21
CA TYR A 358 -9.26 16.02 11.60
C TYR A 358 -8.48 15.16 10.59
N TYR A 359 -7.46 15.69 9.90
CA TYR A 359 -6.54 14.89 9.09
C TYR A 359 -5.67 13.96 9.95
N ASP A 360 -5.15 14.43 11.09
CA ASP A 360 -4.44 13.57 12.06
C ASP A 360 -5.35 12.43 12.57
N SER A 361 -6.58 12.78 12.96
CA SER A 361 -7.60 11.79 13.35
C SER A 361 -7.91 10.81 12.21
N THR A 362 -7.93 11.28 10.97
CA THR A 362 -8.10 10.42 9.78
C THR A 362 -6.96 9.42 9.68
N LEU A 363 -5.70 9.86 9.79
CA LEU A 363 -4.52 8.98 9.68
C LEU A 363 -4.44 7.94 10.81
N GLN A 364 -5.02 8.23 11.98
CA GLN A 364 -5.12 7.31 13.11
C GLN A 364 -6.11 6.15 12.86
N TYR A 365 -7.25 6.43 12.20
CA TYR A 365 -8.35 5.46 12.05
C TYR A 365 -8.51 4.88 10.63
N LEU A 366 -7.96 5.52 9.61
CA LEU A 366 -8.04 5.05 8.22
C LEU A 366 -6.95 4.01 7.95
N PRO A 367 -7.27 2.82 7.40
CA PRO A 367 -6.25 1.80 7.14
C PRO A 367 -5.30 2.24 6.02
N LYS A 368 -4.02 1.85 6.13
CA LYS A 368 -2.98 2.20 5.14
C LYS A 368 -3.24 1.63 3.73
N SER A 369 -4.07 0.61 3.62
CA SER A 369 -4.54 0.03 2.35
C SER A 369 -5.62 0.87 1.65
N TYR A 370 -6.09 1.97 2.25
CA TYR A 370 -7.10 2.83 1.66
C TYR A 370 -6.56 3.56 0.41
N PRO A 371 -7.29 3.56 -0.73
CA PRO A 371 -6.87 4.28 -1.94
C PRO A 371 -6.63 5.77 -1.67
N GLY A 372 -5.44 6.28 -2.01
CA GLY A 372 -5.06 7.67 -1.76
C GLY A 372 -4.60 7.98 -0.33
N TYR A 373 -4.35 6.99 0.53
CA TYR A 373 -3.84 7.21 1.90
C TYR A 373 -2.57 8.09 1.93
N ASN A 374 -1.65 7.90 0.98
CA ASN A 374 -0.41 8.68 0.89
C ASN A 374 -0.69 10.17 0.60
N ASP A 375 -1.66 10.48 -0.26
CA ASP A 375 -2.04 11.86 -0.58
C ASP A 375 -2.69 12.55 0.62
N ILE A 376 -3.51 11.80 1.36
CA ILE A 376 -4.09 12.25 2.64
C ILE A 376 -2.98 12.54 3.66
N ALA A 377 -1.96 11.68 3.76
CA ALA A 377 -0.83 11.87 4.66
C ALA A 377 0.04 13.09 4.29
N ILE A 378 0.30 13.30 3.00
CA ILE A 378 1.00 14.51 2.50
C ILE A 378 0.18 15.76 2.83
N LYS A 379 -1.14 15.75 2.58
CA LYS A 379 -2.04 16.87 2.88
C LYS A 379 -2.10 17.17 4.38
N ALA A 380 -2.10 16.14 5.23
CA ALA A 380 -2.02 16.27 6.69
C ALA A 380 -0.72 16.95 7.14
N ASN A 381 0.45 16.47 6.67
CA ASN A 381 1.76 17.05 7.00
C ASN A 381 1.87 18.52 6.55
N ASN A 382 1.38 18.83 5.35
CA ASN A 382 1.30 20.18 4.82
C ASN A 382 0.40 21.09 5.68
N LEU A 383 -0.73 20.57 6.16
CA LEU A 383 -1.62 21.29 7.07
C LEU A 383 -1.03 21.45 8.48
N GLN A 384 -0.27 20.48 8.97
CA GLN A 384 0.43 20.56 10.25
C GLN A 384 1.49 21.67 10.22
N TYR A 385 2.23 21.78 9.11
CA TYR A 385 3.15 22.89 8.89
C TYR A 385 2.42 24.25 8.93
N LEU A 386 1.31 24.41 8.19
CA LEU A 386 0.52 25.65 8.18
C LEU A 386 -0.12 25.98 9.54
N ALA A 387 -0.80 25.01 10.17
CA ALA A 387 -1.50 25.18 11.44
C ALA A 387 -0.57 25.60 12.57
N ASN A 388 0.64 25.05 12.64
CA ASN A 388 1.64 25.43 13.66
C ASN A 388 2.02 26.91 13.57
N ARG A 389 2.18 27.48 12.36
CA ARG A 389 2.48 28.92 12.21
C ARG A 389 1.26 29.79 12.51
N LEU A 390 0.07 29.36 12.08
CA LEU A 390 -1.17 30.05 12.44
C LEU A 390 -1.43 30.04 13.95
N ASN A 391 -1.00 28.99 14.67
CA ASN A 391 -1.03 28.96 16.14
C ASN A 391 -0.05 29.98 16.73
N VAL A 392 1.22 30.00 16.28
CA VAL A 392 2.19 31.02 16.73
C VAL A 392 1.68 32.44 16.46
N ILE A 393 1.10 32.71 15.29
CA ILE A 393 0.55 34.03 14.93
C ILE A 393 -0.57 34.43 15.90
N ASP A 394 -1.54 33.55 16.14
CA ASP A 394 -2.68 33.86 17.01
C ASP A 394 -2.23 34.00 18.47
N ASP A 395 -1.38 33.11 18.97
CA ASP A 395 -0.83 33.18 20.33
C ASP A 395 -0.06 34.50 20.56
N GLN A 396 0.79 34.92 19.62
CA GLN A 396 1.52 36.18 19.74
C GLN A 396 0.60 37.40 19.61
N LYS A 397 -0.40 37.37 18.73
CA LYS A 397 -1.41 38.44 18.61
C LYS A 397 -2.25 38.56 19.88
N GLU A 398 -2.64 37.43 20.48
CA GLU A 398 -3.38 37.38 21.74
C GLU A 398 -2.53 37.95 22.90
N LEU A 399 -1.26 37.54 23.02
CA LEU A 399 -0.32 38.10 23.99
C LEU A 399 -0.12 39.62 23.81
N LEU A 400 -0.06 40.11 22.57
CA LEU A 400 -0.01 41.54 22.28
C LEU A 400 -1.31 42.27 22.66
N LYS A 401 -2.49 41.68 22.41
CA LYS A 401 -3.79 42.19 22.91
C LYS A 401 -3.76 42.34 24.43
N PHE A 402 -3.36 41.29 25.16
CA PHE A 402 -3.23 41.33 26.62
C PHE A 402 -2.27 42.41 27.12
N SER A 403 -1.17 42.67 26.40
CA SER A 403 -0.18 43.70 26.76
C SER A 403 -0.68 45.15 26.68
N ASN A 404 -1.91 45.36 26.21
CA ASN A 404 -2.57 46.66 26.06
C ASN A 404 -3.86 46.78 26.91
N LEU A 405 -4.23 45.75 27.68
CA LEU A 405 -5.38 45.80 28.60
C LEU A 405 -5.01 46.47 29.93
N SER A 406 -6.01 46.97 30.66
CA SER A 406 -5.84 47.36 32.07
C SER A 406 -5.64 46.12 32.96
N GLU A 407 -5.14 46.29 34.19
CA GLU A 407 -4.96 45.17 35.12
C GLU A 407 -6.28 44.48 35.47
N ASP A 408 -7.37 45.25 35.60
CA ASP A 408 -8.72 44.74 35.89
C ASP A 408 -9.32 43.98 34.69
N ASP A 409 -9.18 44.53 33.47
CA ASP A 409 -9.65 43.86 32.23
C ASP A 409 -8.85 42.58 31.96
N LEU A 410 -7.53 42.62 32.15
CA LEU A 410 -6.66 41.46 32.02
C LEU A 410 -7.05 40.36 33.02
N LYS A 411 -7.29 40.72 34.28
CA LYS A 411 -7.73 39.77 35.30
C LYS A 411 -9.08 39.14 34.92
N LYS A 412 -10.04 39.93 34.45
CA LYS A 412 -11.35 39.44 34.01
C LYS A 412 -11.24 38.46 32.83
N GLU A 413 -10.50 38.81 31.78
CA GLU A 413 -10.31 37.94 30.60
C GLU A 413 -9.56 36.64 30.98
N LEU A 414 -8.62 36.69 31.92
CA LEU A 414 -7.96 35.50 32.48
C LEU A 414 -8.91 34.66 33.34
N ASP A 415 -9.76 35.27 34.16
CA ASP A 415 -10.78 34.57 34.94
C ASP A 415 -11.74 33.84 33.99
N GLU A 416 -12.25 34.50 32.94
CA GLU A 416 -13.11 33.87 31.92
C GLU A 416 -12.39 32.74 31.16
N ARG A 417 -11.15 32.96 30.68
CA ARG A 417 -10.36 31.95 29.94
C ARG A 417 -10.10 30.68 30.75
N PHE A 418 -9.75 30.83 32.02
CA PHE A 418 -9.42 29.68 32.87
C PHE A 418 -10.67 29.04 33.51
N VAL A 419 -11.76 29.78 33.74
CA VAL A 419 -13.05 29.19 34.14
C VAL A 419 -13.65 28.38 32.99
N ALA A 420 -13.60 28.85 31.74
CA ALA A 420 -14.05 28.09 30.57
C ALA A 420 -13.36 26.72 30.45
N LYS A 421 -12.04 26.65 30.74
CA LYS A 421 -11.29 25.38 30.81
C LYS A 421 -11.67 24.47 31.98
N THR A 422 -12.34 24.97 33.02
CA THR A 422 -12.86 24.13 34.12
C THR A 422 -14.28 23.63 33.89
N ALA A 423 -15.06 24.29 33.03
CA ALA A 423 -16.40 23.84 32.64
C ALA A 423 -16.36 22.70 31.60
N ILE A 424 -15.27 22.60 30.84
CA ILE A 424 -15.03 21.57 29.82
C ILE A 424 -14.04 20.50 30.38
N ASP A 425 -14.41 19.84 31.48
CA ASP A 425 -14.41 18.36 31.55
C ASP A 425 -14.84 17.80 32.93
N PRO A 426 -16.04 17.21 32.98
CA PRO A 426 -16.26 15.99 33.77
C PRO A 426 -16.64 14.77 32.92
N SER A 427 -16.66 14.90 31.59
CA SER A 427 -17.48 14.05 30.70
C SER A 427 -16.68 13.21 29.70
N GLN A 428 -15.38 13.45 29.50
CA GLN A 428 -14.51 12.64 28.63
C GLN A 428 -13.88 11.42 29.33
N ASN A 429 -14.06 11.23 30.65
CA ASN A 429 -13.53 10.07 31.40
C ASN A 429 -14.37 8.79 31.24
N SER A 430 -14.88 8.53 30.03
CA SER A 430 -15.50 7.26 29.68
C SER A 430 -15.16 6.86 28.24
N ILE A 431 -14.49 5.71 28.12
CA ILE A 431 -14.17 4.98 26.88
C ILE A 431 -13.09 5.63 25.98
N VAL A 432 -11.81 5.33 26.28
CA VAL A 432 -11.01 4.47 25.38
C VAL A 432 -10.17 3.53 26.24
N ASP A 433 -10.69 2.33 26.50
CA ASP A 433 -9.86 1.18 26.86
C ASP A 433 -9.50 0.48 25.53
N ASN A 434 -8.25 0.61 25.11
CA ASN A 434 -7.67 -0.17 24.02
C ASN A 434 -6.14 -0.12 24.15
N GLY A 435 -5.53 -1.30 24.28
CA GLY A 435 -4.09 -1.45 24.34
C GLY A 435 -3.41 -1.27 22.98
N ALA A 436 -2.11 -1.62 22.94
CA ALA A 436 -1.21 -1.48 21.81
C ALA A 436 -0.76 -0.04 21.48
N LEU A 437 0.03 0.54 22.39
CA LEU A 437 1.22 1.28 21.98
C LEU A 437 2.43 0.85 22.82
N THR A 438 3.50 0.50 22.11
CA THR A 438 4.69 -0.17 22.64
C THR A 438 5.53 0.76 23.50
N SER A 439 5.81 0.33 24.73
CA SER A 439 6.69 1.01 25.67
C SER A 439 8.15 0.67 25.45
N ILE A 440 8.99 1.71 25.52
CA ILE A 440 10.43 1.61 25.71
C ILE A 440 10.80 2.68 26.76
N GLN A 441 11.50 2.30 27.83
CA GLN A 441 11.74 3.10 29.05
C GLN A 441 13.24 3.37 29.26
N ASP A 442 13.75 4.61 29.24
CA ASP A 442 15.17 4.87 29.57
C ASP A 442 15.42 5.68 30.82
N PHE A 443 16.64 5.54 31.33
CA PHE A 443 17.00 5.90 32.69
C PHE A 443 18.10 6.97 32.74
N SER A 444 17.80 8.02 33.50
CA SER A 444 18.71 9.02 34.05
C SER A 444 19.45 9.97 33.09
N LEU A 445 19.41 11.25 33.46
CA LEU A 445 20.66 11.92 33.83
C LEU A 445 20.47 12.66 35.15
N SER A 446 21.51 12.67 35.98
CA SER A 446 21.48 13.27 37.31
C SER A 446 21.40 14.80 37.23
N ASN A 447 20.75 15.43 38.22
CA ASN A 447 21.04 16.83 38.53
C ASN A 447 21.31 17.03 40.03
N LYS A 448 22.48 17.63 40.33
CA LYS A 448 22.98 17.87 41.67
C LYS A 448 22.41 19.18 42.22
N THR A 449 21.49 19.10 43.18
CA THR A 449 21.19 20.22 44.10
C THR A 449 20.62 19.70 45.42
N ALA A 450 21.49 19.12 46.25
CA ALA A 450 21.16 18.84 47.65
C ALA A 450 21.32 20.13 48.48
N GLY A 451 20.22 20.65 49.05
CA GLY A 451 20.28 21.84 49.91
C GLY A 451 18.95 22.54 50.24
N THR A 452 17.88 22.29 49.48
CA THR A 452 16.57 22.94 49.70
C THR A 452 15.69 22.20 50.72
N PHE A 453 15.06 22.97 51.62
CA PHE A 453 14.07 22.49 52.60
C PHE A 453 12.93 21.71 51.94
N TYR A 454 12.40 20.69 52.62
CA TYR A 454 11.55 19.62 52.05
C TYR A 454 10.41 20.11 51.13
N PHE A 455 9.73 21.20 51.50
CA PHE A 455 8.62 21.79 50.74
C PHE A 455 9.02 22.66 49.52
N TYR A 456 10.31 22.76 49.20
CA TYR A 456 10.82 23.36 47.97
C TYR A 456 11.48 22.33 47.04
N ASN A 457 11.45 21.04 47.42
CA ASN A 457 11.86 19.94 46.58
C ASN A 457 10.62 19.27 45.98
N ASN A 458 10.30 19.61 44.72
CA ASN A 458 9.15 19.06 44.00
C ASN A 458 9.17 17.53 43.93
N ALA A 459 10.34 16.88 43.87
CA ALA A 459 10.43 15.43 43.88
C ALA A 459 10.03 14.85 45.26
N ALA A 460 10.48 15.46 46.36
CA ALA A 460 10.10 15.05 47.71
C ALA A 460 8.60 15.23 47.99
N ILE A 461 8.00 16.33 47.50
CA ILE A 461 6.55 16.56 47.58
C ILE A 461 5.79 15.49 46.79
N SER A 462 6.16 15.25 45.53
CA SER A 462 5.53 14.24 44.68
C SER A 462 5.66 12.81 45.26
N GLN A 463 6.82 12.47 45.83
CA GLN A 463 7.05 11.17 46.44
C GLN A 463 6.29 11.02 47.77
N GLY A 464 6.17 12.08 48.56
CA GLY A 464 5.32 12.14 49.76
C GLY A 464 3.83 12.02 49.43
N LEU A 465 3.36 12.69 48.37
CA LEU A 465 1.99 12.58 47.87
C LEU A 465 1.67 11.19 47.32
N SER A 466 2.61 10.59 46.58
CA SER A 466 2.49 9.20 46.09
C SER A 466 2.41 8.21 47.26
N SER A 467 3.32 8.33 48.25
CA SER A 467 3.32 7.51 49.46
C SER A 467 2.05 7.68 50.30
N PHE A 468 1.49 8.90 50.34
CA PHE A 468 0.20 9.17 50.98
C PHE A 468 -0.95 8.47 50.25
N LYS A 469 -1.04 8.58 48.92
CA LYS A 469 -2.06 7.90 48.11
C LYS A 469 -1.93 6.38 48.17
N GLN A 470 -0.71 5.84 48.16
CA GLN A 470 -0.45 4.40 48.31
C GLN A 470 -0.94 3.88 49.68
N LYS A 471 -0.77 4.68 50.74
CA LYS A 471 -1.16 4.29 52.11
C LYS A 471 -2.62 4.54 52.46
N TRP A 472 -3.28 5.53 51.83
CA TRP A 472 -4.60 6.01 52.23
C TRP A 472 -5.64 6.11 51.11
N GLY A 473 -5.24 5.99 49.84
CA GLY A 473 -6.08 6.22 48.66
C GLY A 473 -6.32 7.71 48.35
N ASN A 474 -7.14 7.98 47.35
CA ASN A 474 -7.60 9.34 47.02
C ASN A 474 -8.69 9.80 48.02
N ARG A 475 -8.26 10.30 49.18
CA ARG A 475 -9.16 10.86 50.21
C ARG A 475 -9.56 12.29 49.88
N LYS A 476 -10.84 12.62 50.03
CA LYS A 476 -11.34 14.01 49.98
C LYS A 476 -10.94 14.75 51.27
N LEU A 477 -10.78 16.07 51.17
CA LEU A 477 -10.55 16.92 52.34
C LEU A 477 -11.84 16.94 53.19
N ALA A 478 -11.75 16.36 54.39
CA ALA A 478 -12.83 16.32 55.37
C ALA A 478 -12.23 16.15 56.77
N ASP A 479 -12.95 16.59 57.79
CA ASP A 479 -12.56 16.33 59.17
C ASP A 479 -12.58 14.81 59.45
N ASN A 480 -11.61 14.36 60.25
CA ASN A 480 -11.41 12.94 60.57
C ASN A 480 -11.22 12.02 59.34
N TRP A 481 -10.69 12.53 58.21
CA TRP A 481 -10.48 11.77 56.96
C TRP A 481 -9.75 10.42 57.09
N ARG A 482 -8.98 10.21 58.17
CA ARG A 482 -8.29 8.94 58.46
C ARG A 482 -9.23 7.80 58.86
N THR A 483 -10.46 8.09 59.30
CA THR A 483 -11.40 7.08 59.83
C THR A 483 -12.71 6.97 59.06
N SER A 484 -12.97 7.82 58.05
CA SER A 484 -14.20 7.75 57.25
C SER A 484 -14.12 6.72 56.12
N SER A 485 -14.79 5.57 56.26
CA SER A 485 -14.79 4.48 55.28
C SER A 485 -16.12 4.37 54.51
N THR A 486 -16.21 5.00 53.34
CA THR A 486 -17.33 4.80 52.39
C THR A 486 -16.80 4.73 50.95
N GLY A 487 -16.75 3.50 50.42
CA GLY A 487 -16.28 3.16 49.07
C GLY A 487 -15.72 1.73 49.01
N LEU A 488 -16.39 0.84 48.29
CA LEU A 488 -16.03 -0.59 48.11
C LEU A 488 -15.09 -0.77 46.88
N PRO A 489 -14.64 -1.98 46.47
CA PRO A 489 -13.22 -2.34 46.59
C PRO A 489 -12.50 -2.44 45.24
N ILE A 490 -11.17 -2.35 45.25
CA ILE A 490 -10.31 -2.53 44.07
C ILE A 490 -9.67 -3.92 44.14
N GLU A 491 -9.92 -4.77 43.14
CA GLU A 491 -9.16 -6.01 42.97
C GLU A 491 -7.79 -5.74 42.35
N VAL A 492 -6.78 -5.84 43.22
CA VAL A 492 -5.39 -6.29 43.01
C VAL A 492 -4.86 -6.29 41.55
N ALA A 493 -4.12 -5.24 41.20
CA ALA A 493 -3.17 -5.30 40.09
C ALA A 493 -1.96 -6.21 40.44
N LYS A 494 -1.53 -7.04 39.48
CA LYS A 494 -0.24 -7.74 39.52
C LYS A 494 0.54 -7.53 38.21
N ASN A 495 1.75 -7.00 38.39
CA ASN A 495 2.97 -7.14 37.59
C ASN A 495 3.53 -5.85 36.99
N VAL A 496 4.87 -5.75 37.05
CA VAL A 496 5.68 -4.56 36.83
C VAL A 496 6.96 -4.99 36.10
N ASN A 497 7.30 -4.34 34.97
CA ASN A 497 8.67 -3.91 34.57
C ASN A 497 8.78 -3.54 33.07
N PHE A 498 9.63 -2.56 32.76
CA PHE A 498 10.15 -2.25 31.40
C PHE A 498 11.64 -1.77 31.44
N PRO A 499 12.36 -1.84 30.29
CA PRO A 499 13.46 -0.96 29.80
C PRO A 499 13.14 -0.43 28.36
N GLY A 500 13.97 0.16 27.49
CA GLY A 500 15.33 0.75 27.50
C GLY A 500 15.44 1.71 26.28
N ASN A 501 15.23 3.04 26.46
CA ASN A 501 14.87 4.04 25.39
C ASN A 501 16.06 4.90 24.86
N LEU A 502 15.79 6.12 24.36
CA LEU A 502 16.65 7.12 23.68
C LEU A 502 16.90 6.85 22.17
N GLY A 503 16.61 7.75 21.23
CA GLY A 503 15.79 8.98 21.29
C GLY A 503 16.13 10.06 20.24
N THR A 504 15.11 10.68 19.63
CA THR A 504 15.06 12.10 19.14
C THR A 504 13.59 12.40 18.78
N GLY A 505 12.88 13.43 19.27
CA GLY A 505 13.21 14.46 20.25
C GLY A 505 12.21 15.62 20.19
N ILE A 506 11.05 15.49 20.84
CA ILE A 506 10.09 16.57 21.18
C ILE A 506 9.51 16.24 22.55
N ASP A 507 9.62 17.14 23.53
CA ASP A 507 9.13 16.93 24.89
C ASP A 507 7.59 16.97 24.93
N ALA A 508 6.98 15.82 25.22
CA ALA A 508 5.54 15.69 25.43
C ALA A 508 5.24 14.63 26.49
N ASP A 509 5.57 14.92 27.76
CA ASP A 509 4.99 14.18 28.89
C ASP A 509 4.66 15.11 30.07
N LEU A 510 3.47 15.71 30.01
CA LEU A 510 2.84 16.39 31.14
C LEU A 510 1.66 15.54 31.64
N THR A 511 1.93 14.50 32.42
CA THR A 511 0.88 13.78 33.16
C THR A 511 0.29 14.65 34.28
N THR A 512 -0.67 15.48 33.90
CA THR A 512 -1.81 16.03 34.67
C THR A 512 -1.87 15.76 36.18
N VAL A 513 -0.95 16.36 36.93
CA VAL A 513 -1.35 17.06 38.16
C VAL A 513 -2.03 18.35 37.71
N GLY A 514 -3.30 18.55 38.04
CA GLY A 514 -3.99 19.80 37.76
C GLY A 514 -3.26 20.96 38.45
N GLU A 515 -2.52 21.75 37.68
CA GLU A 515 -1.91 22.97 38.18
C GLU A 515 -3.01 23.88 38.73
N ASN A 516 -2.80 24.45 39.93
CA ASN A 516 -3.76 25.40 40.47
C ASN A 516 -3.94 26.53 39.45
N ILE A 517 -5.18 26.87 39.12
CA ILE A 517 -5.57 27.93 38.18
C ILE A 517 -4.77 29.22 38.43
N ASP A 518 -4.52 29.58 39.69
CA ASP A 518 -3.75 30.78 40.04
C ASP A 518 -2.26 30.67 39.64
N THR A 519 -1.68 29.47 39.70
CA THR A 519 -0.31 29.20 39.23
C THR A 519 -0.22 29.19 37.70
N LEU A 520 -1.26 28.71 37.01
CA LEU A 520 -1.40 28.81 35.55
C LEU A 520 -1.52 30.27 35.10
N LYS A 521 -2.42 31.05 35.71
CA LYS A 521 -2.57 32.49 35.47
C LYS A 521 -1.26 33.23 35.72
N ALA A 522 -0.60 32.99 36.85
CA ALA A 522 0.68 33.62 37.17
C ALA A 522 1.82 33.25 36.20
N ARG A 523 1.81 32.04 35.62
CA ARG A 523 2.74 31.66 34.54
C ARG A 523 2.40 32.37 33.23
N PHE A 524 1.13 32.42 32.86
CA PHE A 524 0.68 33.09 31.63
C PHE A 524 0.95 34.60 31.67
N VAL A 525 0.69 35.27 32.80
CA VAL A 525 0.98 36.71 32.94
C VAL A 525 2.46 37.03 32.70
N LYS A 526 3.39 36.12 33.05
CA LYS A 526 4.83 36.28 32.78
C LYS A 526 5.21 36.15 31.31
N THR A 527 4.35 35.59 30.44
CA THR A 527 4.60 35.51 28.99
C THR A 527 4.08 36.73 28.22
N ILE A 528 3.33 37.63 28.87
CA ILE A 528 2.78 38.83 28.21
C ILE A 528 3.91 39.84 27.92
N PRO A 529 4.05 40.33 26.67
CA PRO A 529 5.12 41.24 26.27
C PRO A 529 4.83 42.68 26.69
N TYR A 530 5.17 43.06 27.93
CA TYR A 530 4.93 44.43 28.40
C TYR A 530 5.93 45.47 27.85
N SER A 531 7.22 45.13 27.78
CA SER A 531 8.26 46.09 27.34
C SER A 531 8.28 46.28 25.81
N PRO A 532 8.71 47.45 25.29
CA PRO A 532 8.84 47.68 23.84
C PRO A 532 9.68 46.64 23.12
N TYR A 533 10.76 46.16 23.76
CA TYR A 533 11.61 45.08 23.24
C TYR A 533 10.85 43.76 23.13
N GLN A 534 10.10 43.36 24.15
CA GLN A 534 9.27 42.15 24.10
C GLN A 534 8.15 42.25 23.06
N LYS A 535 7.51 43.43 22.91
CA LYS A 535 6.50 43.67 21.86
C LYS A 535 7.12 43.55 20.46
N SER A 536 8.33 44.07 20.25
CA SER A 536 9.08 43.88 19.00
C SER A 536 9.40 42.40 18.73
N GLN A 537 9.83 41.64 19.75
CA GLN A 537 10.09 40.21 19.60
C GLN A 537 8.83 39.39 19.24
N ALA A 538 7.68 39.71 19.85
CA ALA A 538 6.40 39.09 19.49
C ALA A 538 5.99 39.43 18.04
N ASN A 539 6.13 40.69 17.63
CA ASN A 539 5.89 41.11 16.24
C ASN A 539 6.81 40.41 15.24
N ASN A 540 8.09 40.24 15.55
CA ASN A 540 9.04 39.52 14.68
C ASN A 540 8.66 38.04 14.54
N LYS A 541 8.19 37.38 15.60
CA LYS A 541 7.66 36.00 15.51
C LYS A 541 6.43 35.91 14.60
N ILE A 542 5.52 36.89 14.66
CA ILE A 542 4.34 36.95 13.76
C ILE A 542 4.81 37.13 12.31
N ALA A 543 5.67 38.12 12.06
CA ALA A 543 6.18 38.42 10.72
C ALA A 543 6.97 37.25 10.11
N GLN A 544 7.80 36.58 10.90
CA GLN A 544 8.52 35.36 10.48
C GLN A 544 7.54 34.22 10.18
N SER A 545 6.53 34.00 11.02
CA SER A 545 5.52 32.96 10.78
C SER A 545 4.70 33.24 9.52
N LEU A 546 4.35 34.50 9.25
CA LEU A 546 3.70 34.94 8.00
C LEU A 546 4.63 34.75 6.80
N TYR A 547 5.91 35.08 6.92
CA TYR A 547 6.90 34.88 5.85
C TYR A 547 7.01 33.39 5.48
N GLU A 548 7.10 32.52 6.48
CA GLU A 548 7.19 31.07 6.27
C GLU A 548 5.88 30.45 5.75
N ILE A 549 4.73 31.12 5.94
CA ILE A 549 3.44 30.78 5.30
C ILE A 549 3.45 31.25 3.83
N ALA A 550 3.87 32.49 3.55
CA ALA A 550 3.94 33.04 2.20
C ALA A 550 4.92 32.26 1.30
N VAL A 551 6.07 31.86 1.85
CA VAL A 551 7.02 30.94 1.19
C VAL A 551 6.35 29.59 0.90
N PHE A 552 5.56 29.05 1.81
CA PHE A 552 4.90 27.76 1.64
C PHE A 552 3.77 27.77 0.61
N TYR A 553 2.93 28.80 0.60
CA TYR A 553 1.95 29.02 -0.46
C TYR A 553 2.63 29.08 -1.84
N LYS A 554 3.73 29.84 -1.95
CA LYS A 554 4.48 30.01 -3.20
C LYS A 554 5.25 28.76 -3.65
N ASP A 555 5.99 28.11 -2.74
CA ASP A 555 6.95 27.06 -3.10
C ASP A 555 6.37 25.64 -2.99
N VAL A 556 5.43 25.38 -2.08
CA VAL A 556 4.81 24.05 -1.90
C VAL A 556 3.44 23.97 -2.56
N LEU A 557 2.52 24.90 -2.24
CA LEU A 557 1.15 24.84 -2.75
C LEU A 557 0.96 25.46 -4.14
N LYS A 558 1.94 26.25 -4.62
CA LYS A 558 1.90 27.02 -5.87
C LYS A 558 0.73 28.02 -5.95
N ASP A 559 0.18 28.42 -4.81
CA ASP A 559 -0.85 29.45 -4.71
C ASP A 559 -0.18 30.82 -4.60
N ASN A 560 -0.08 31.50 -5.75
CA ASN A 560 0.53 32.82 -5.81
C ASN A 560 -0.35 33.92 -5.18
N LEU A 561 -1.68 33.73 -5.11
CA LEU A 561 -2.59 34.75 -4.55
C LEU A 561 -2.47 34.79 -3.03
N GLU A 562 -2.62 33.65 -2.38
CA GLU A 562 -2.49 33.52 -0.92
C GLU A 562 -1.03 33.83 -0.47
N ALA A 563 -0.04 33.57 -1.33
CA ALA A 563 1.34 34.00 -1.09
C ALA A 563 1.50 35.53 -1.13
N ILE A 564 0.92 36.22 -2.12
CA ILE A 564 0.95 37.69 -2.22
C ILE A 564 0.26 38.31 -1.00
N GLU A 565 -0.95 37.85 -0.64
CA GLU A 565 -1.69 38.36 0.53
C GLU A 565 -0.89 38.21 1.83
N ALA A 566 -0.24 37.06 2.02
CA ALA A 566 0.62 36.82 3.18
C ALA A 566 1.88 37.70 3.18
N TYR A 567 2.50 37.97 2.03
CA TYR A 567 3.64 38.91 1.94
C TYR A 567 3.21 40.38 2.18
N ASP A 568 2.09 40.81 1.61
CA ASP A 568 1.54 42.16 1.80
C ASP A 568 1.15 42.42 3.25
N ALA A 569 0.56 41.42 3.93
CA ALA A 569 0.27 41.49 5.35
C ALA A 569 1.55 41.75 6.19
N ILE A 570 2.72 41.29 5.76
CA ILE A 570 3.99 41.59 6.42
C ILE A 570 4.43 43.03 6.12
N VAL A 571 4.39 43.45 4.85
CA VAL A 571 4.82 44.80 4.44
C VAL A 571 3.99 45.89 5.12
N LEU A 572 2.67 45.70 5.20
CA LEU A 572 1.73 46.66 5.77
C LEU A 572 1.84 46.78 7.30
N ASN A 573 1.98 45.65 8.01
CA ASN A 573 1.92 45.62 9.48
C ASN A 573 3.30 45.58 10.16
N TYR A 574 4.33 45.13 9.44
CA TYR A 574 5.68 44.87 9.97
C TYR A 574 6.77 45.37 8.98
N PRO A 575 6.86 46.68 8.69
CA PRO A 575 7.76 47.21 7.65
C PRO A 575 9.26 47.05 7.96
N ASN A 576 9.66 46.94 9.24
CA ASN A 576 11.06 46.92 9.69
C ASN A 576 11.61 45.51 9.91
N GLN A 577 11.33 44.57 9.01
CA GLN A 577 11.81 43.18 9.11
C GLN A 577 13.13 42.96 8.37
N GLU A 578 13.97 42.06 8.88
CA GLU A 578 15.25 41.68 8.27
C GLU A 578 15.07 41.18 6.82
N ASN A 579 14.00 40.42 6.58
CA ASN A 579 13.67 39.87 5.27
C ASN A 579 12.94 40.85 4.33
N ALA A 580 12.71 42.11 4.71
CA ALA A 580 11.86 43.03 3.95
C ALA A 580 12.30 43.19 2.48
N ALA A 581 13.61 43.35 2.20
CA ALA A 581 14.12 43.44 0.83
C ALA A 581 13.83 42.17 -0.01
N SER A 582 13.83 40.98 0.61
CA SER A 582 13.42 39.73 -0.04
C SER A 582 11.93 39.73 -0.33
N ILE A 583 11.11 40.18 0.63
CA ILE A 583 9.64 40.21 0.49
C ILE A 583 9.22 41.12 -0.67
N TYR A 584 9.74 42.35 -0.74
CA TYR A 584 9.47 43.25 -1.88
C TYR A 584 9.91 42.65 -3.22
N TYR A 585 11.02 41.90 -3.25
CA TYR A 585 11.48 41.21 -4.46
C TYR A 585 10.57 40.05 -4.88
N GLN A 586 10.04 39.26 -3.93
CA GLN A 586 9.06 38.22 -4.22
C GLN A 586 7.73 38.83 -4.68
N LEU A 587 7.24 39.89 -4.02
CA LEU A 587 6.03 40.63 -4.44
C LEU A 587 6.16 41.16 -5.87
N TYR A 588 7.26 41.85 -6.19
CA TYR A 588 7.60 42.27 -7.56
C TYR A 588 7.47 41.11 -8.56
N ARG A 589 8.11 39.97 -8.26
CA ARG A 589 8.13 38.81 -9.17
C ARG A 589 6.79 38.08 -9.30
N LEU A 590 6.02 37.96 -8.22
CA LEU A 590 4.73 37.26 -8.22
C LEU A 590 3.64 38.09 -8.91
N THR A 591 3.65 39.41 -8.70
CA THR A 591 2.71 40.33 -9.34
C THR A 591 3.04 40.62 -10.81
N ALA A 592 4.28 40.38 -11.27
CA ALA A 592 4.71 40.62 -12.65
C ALA A 592 3.86 39.90 -13.72
N SER A 593 3.30 38.74 -13.40
CA SER A 593 2.38 37.98 -14.26
C SER A 593 0.89 38.32 -14.08
N MET A 594 0.54 39.21 -13.14
CA MET A 594 -0.83 39.57 -12.76
C MET A 594 -1.15 41.02 -13.12
N ASP A 595 -0.43 41.97 -12.54
CA ASP A 595 -0.55 43.41 -12.82
C ASP A 595 0.84 44.04 -12.86
N LYS A 596 1.22 44.53 -14.04
CA LYS A 596 2.52 45.15 -14.27
C LYS A 596 2.70 46.46 -13.50
N ASN A 597 1.63 47.20 -13.21
CA ASN A 597 1.73 48.46 -12.47
C ASN A 597 2.04 48.20 -11.00
N ILE A 598 1.33 47.22 -10.39
CA ILE A 598 1.59 46.78 -9.01
C ILE A 598 3.02 46.21 -8.89
N SER A 599 3.44 45.42 -9.87
CA SER A 599 4.81 44.89 -9.95
C SER A 599 5.87 46.00 -10.00
N GLU A 600 5.70 47.01 -10.87
CA GLU A 600 6.63 48.13 -10.97
C GLU A 600 6.63 49.02 -9.71
N ASP A 601 5.51 49.16 -8.99
CA ASP A 601 5.46 49.85 -7.68
C ASP A 601 6.30 49.11 -6.62
N TYR A 602 6.12 47.79 -6.43
CA TYR A 602 6.94 47.02 -5.49
C TYR A 602 8.44 47.06 -5.85
N LYS A 603 8.76 47.09 -7.14
CA LYS A 603 10.13 47.27 -7.65
C LYS A 603 10.68 48.66 -7.32
N GLN A 604 9.90 49.73 -7.50
CA GLN A 604 10.30 51.08 -7.11
C GLN A 604 10.53 51.16 -5.61
N GLN A 605 9.60 50.65 -4.79
CA GLN A 605 9.75 50.60 -3.33
C GLN A 605 10.99 49.82 -2.88
N LEU A 606 11.34 48.71 -3.56
CA LEU A 606 12.56 47.95 -3.29
C LEU A 606 13.83 48.74 -3.59
N LEU A 607 13.88 49.45 -4.73
CA LEU A 607 15.02 50.26 -5.15
C LEU A 607 15.20 51.51 -4.26
N GLU A 608 14.12 52.14 -3.82
CA GLU A 608 14.15 53.31 -2.93
C GLU A 608 14.51 52.93 -1.48
N LYS A 609 13.87 51.89 -0.92
CA LYS A 609 14.03 51.52 0.50
C LYS A 609 15.27 50.63 0.76
N TYR A 610 15.69 49.82 -0.21
CA TYR A 610 16.79 48.85 -0.04
C TYR A 610 17.81 48.82 -1.20
N PRO A 611 18.33 49.98 -1.67
CA PRO A 611 19.23 50.06 -2.84
C PRO A 611 20.52 49.23 -2.72
N GLY A 612 21.01 49.02 -1.50
CA GLY A 612 22.22 48.22 -1.23
C GLY A 612 22.01 46.69 -1.28
N SER A 613 20.75 46.22 -1.26
CA SER A 613 20.41 44.81 -1.18
C SER A 613 20.83 44.03 -2.44
N ILE A 614 21.06 42.72 -2.30
CA ILE A 614 21.33 41.85 -3.45
C ILE A 614 20.18 41.89 -4.46
N TYR A 615 18.94 41.96 -3.97
CA TYR A 615 17.74 41.99 -4.82
C TYR A 615 17.61 43.27 -5.65
N ALA A 616 17.91 44.44 -5.06
CA ALA A 616 17.98 45.70 -5.80
C ALA A 616 19.06 45.66 -6.88
N LYS A 617 20.24 45.09 -6.57
CA LYS A 617 21.33 44.90 -7.54
C LYS A 617 20.94 43.95 -8.68
N THR A 618 20.28 42.82 -8.41
CA THR A 618 19.76 41.91 -9.44
C THR A 618 18.70 42.54 -10.35
N ILE A 619 17.93 43.54 -9.87
CA ILE A 619 16.98 44.29 -10.70
C ILE A 619 17.70 45.30 -11.59
N LEU A 620 18.69 46.02 -11.05
CA LEU A 620 19.46 47.03 -11.79
C LEU A 620 20.40 46.39 -12.83
N ASP A 621 20.93 45.21 -12.53
CA ASP A 621 21.80 44.42 -13.39
C ASP A 621 21.29 42.97 -13.49
N PRO A 622 20.58 42.60 -14.58
CA PRO A 622 20.15 41.23 -14.86
C PRO A 622 21.27 40.21 -15.15
N SER A 623 22.54 40.63 -15.12
CA SER A 623 23.73 39.77 -15.11
C SER A 623 24.40 39.65 -13.74
N PHE A 624 23.96 40.41 -12.73
CA PHE A 624 24.45 40.33 -11.36
C PHE A 624 24.28 38.91 -10.80
N GLY A 625 25.40 38.26 -10.48
CA GLY A 625 25.46 36.87 -10.02
C GLY A 625 25.47 35.80 -11.13
N LYS A 626 25.21 36.13 -12.41
CA LYS A 626 25.38 35.15 -13.51
C LYS A 626 26.83 34.77 -13.72
N ASP A 627 27.75 35.73 -13.70
CA ASP A 627 29.17 35.44 -13.86
C ASP A 627 29.73 34.61 -12.70
N GLU A 628 29.25 34.88 -11.48
CA GLU A 628 29.63 34.14 -10.27
C GLU A 628 29.05 32.72 -10.26
N GLU A 629 27.78 32.53 -10.64
CA GLU A 629 27.18 31.18 -10.76
C GLU A 629 27.78 30.41 -11.96
N THR A 630 28.09 31.07 -13.07
CA THR A 630 28.77 30.45 -14.22
C THR A 630 30.21 30.04 -13.85
N LEU A 631 30.91 30.85 -13.05
CA LEU A 631 32.21 30.51 -12.48
C LEU A 631 32.09 29.33 -11.50
N ARG A 632 31.10 29.36 -10.61
CA ARG A 632 30.85 28.30 -9.61
C ARG A 632 30.49 26.96 -10.26
N GLN A 633 29.69 26.98 -11.32
CA GLN A 633 29.38 25.78 -12.12
C GLN A 633 30.64 25.28 -12.85
N LYS A 634 31.44 26.15 -13.48
CA LYS A 634 32.74 25.77 -14.07
C LYS A 634 33.69 25.13 -13.06
N VAL A 635 33.78 25.67 -11.83
CA VAL A 635 34.61 25.12 -10.74
C VAL A 635 34.09 23.76 -10.27
N LYS A 636 32.76 23.55 -10.25
CA LYS A 636 32.12 22.26 -9.93
C LYS A 636 32.31 21.21 -11.02
N ASP A 637 32.18 21.58 -12.29
CA ASP A 637 32.42 20.69 -13.44
C ASP A 637 33.89 20.27 -13.51
N TYR A 638 34.80 21.22 -13.26
CA TYR A 638 36.23 20.93 -13.14
C TYR A 638 36.50 19.95 -11.98
N TYR A 639 35.82 20.09 -10.84
CA TYR A 639 35.97 19.17 -9.71
C TYR A 639 35.55 17.74 -10.09
N GLY A 640 34.44 17.60 -10.83
CA GLY A 640 34.01 16.32 -11.40
C GLY A 640 35.06 15.67 -12.31
N SER A 641 35.77 16.47 -13.11
CA SER A 641 36.87 15.98 -13.96
C SER A 641 38.07 15.50 -13.16
N VAL A 642 38.50 16.26 -12.15
CA VAL A 642 39.62 15.92 -11.26
C VAL A 642 39.30 14.69 -10.40
N TYR A 643 38.09 14.62 -9.85
CA TYR A 643 37.62 13.46 -9.10
C TYR A 643 37.52 12.19 -9.97
N THR A 644 37.26 12.34 -11.27
CA THR A 644 37.29 11.22 -12.21
C THR A 644 38.71 10.69 -12.43
N LEU A 645 39.72 11.57 -12.53
CA LEU A 645 41.14 11.17 -12.56
C LEU A 645 41.54 10.44 -11.26
N TYR A 646 41.07 10.92 -10.11
CA TYR A 646 41.30 10.26 -8.81
C TYR A 646 40.70 8.85 -8.77
N LYS A 647 39.45 8.67 -9.21
CA LYS A 647 38.82 7.33 -9.34
C LYS A 647 39.54 6.41 -10.33
N GLN A 648 40.18 6.97 -11.37
CA GLN A 648 41.02 6.23 -12.31
C GLN A 648 42.44 5.92 -11.77
N LYS A 649 42.72 6.21 -10.49
CA LYS A 649 44.04 6.04 -9.84
C LYS A 649 45.17 6.88 -10.47
N LYS A 650 44.82 7.92 -11.24
CA LYS A 650 45.78 8.81 -11.92
C LYS A 650 46.22 9.95 -10.99
N TYR A 651 46.85 9.59 -9.88
CA TYR A 651 47.13 10.54 -8.80
C TYR A 651 48.05 11.70 -9.21
N GLN A 652 49.04 11.47 -10.10
CA GLN A 652 49.88 12.56 -10.61
C GLN A 652 49.08 13.54 -11.47
N ASP A 653 48.17 13.05 -12.32
CA ASP A 653 47.30 13.92 -13.12
C ASP A 653 46.36 14.74 -12.23
N VAL A 654 45.87 14.18 -11.11
CA VAL A 654 45.10 14.92 -10.09
C VAL A 654 45.92 16.08 -9.51
N LEU A 655 47.17 15.84 -9.11
CA LEU A 655 48.04 16.88 -8.53
C LEU A 655 48.36 17.99 -9.54
N ASN A 656 48.64 17.64 -10.79
CA ASN A 656 48.86 18.59 -11.87
C ASN A 656 47.59 19.42 -12.14
N LYS A 657 46.43 18.76 -12.27
CA LYS A 657 45.16 19.42 -12.61
C LYS A 657 44.65 20.34 -11.50
N ILE A 658 44.85 20.00 -10.23
CA ILE A 658 44.54 20.91 -9.11
C ILE A 658 45.50 22.11 -9.09
N SER A 659 46.76 21.92 -9.48
CA SER A 659 47.75 23.01 -9.55
C SER A 659 47.45 23.99 -10.69
N GLU A 660 47.00 23.49 -11.85
CA GLU A 660 46.50 24.30 -12.97
C GLU A 660 45.26 25.14 -12.61
N LEU A 661 44.35 24.61 -11.79
CA LEU A 661 43.12 25.29 -11.40
C LEU A 661 43.41 26.64 -10.72
N LYS A 662 44.35 26.68 -9.77
CA LYS A 662 44.71 27.92 -9.06
C LYS A 662 45.36 28.98 -9.97
N ILE A 663 45.96 28.56 -11.08
CA ILE A 663 46.54 29.45 -12.09
C ILE A 663 45.45 30.01 -13.03
N ASN A 664 44.48 29.18 -13.41
CA ASN A 664 43.50 29.51 -14.45
C ASN A 664 42.19 30.15 -13.93
N LEU A 665 41.82 29.94 -12.65
CA LEU A 665 40.51 30.34 -12.11
C LEU A 665 40.58 31.28 -10.89
N GLY A 666 41.77 31.62 -10.38
CA GLY A 666 41.96 32.52 -9.24
C GLY A 666 41.59 31.89 -7.89
N ASP A 667 41.15 32.70 -6.92
CA ASP A 667 40.61 32.23 -5.63
C ASP A 667 39.10 31.95 -5.78
N PHE A 668 38.68 30.69 -5.59
CA PHE A 668 37.36 30.17 -5.97
C PHE A 668 36.50 29.79 -4.75
N LYS A 669 36.04 30.81 -4.02
CA LYS A 669 35.32 30.64 -2.74
C LYS A 669 34.18 29.61 -2.81
N GLY A 670 34.33 28.54 -2.04
CA GLY A 670 33.23 27.60 -1.72
C GLY A 670 33.45 26.15 -2.14
N LEU A 671 34.56 25.81 -2.79
CA LEU A 671 35.02 24.42 -2.96
C LEU A 671 36.51 24.22 -2.57
N ASP A 672 37.15 25.26 -2.01
CA ASP A 672 38.58 25.28 -1.71
C ASP A 672 39.02 24.13 -0.79
N ALA A 673 38.25 23.86 0.27
CA ALA A 673 38.53 22.79 1.22
C ALA A 673 38.42 21.41 0.57
N GLN A 674 37.43 21.19 -0.30
CA GLN A 674 37.19 19.94 -1.02
C GLN A 674 38.32 19.66 -2.03
N TYR A 675 38.78 20.69 -2.75
CA TYR A 675 39.96 20.58 -3.63
C TYR A 675 41.26 20.32 -2.86
N ALA A 676 41.50 21.03 -1.76
CA ALA A 676 42.67 20.82 -0.91
C ALA A 676 42.68 19.41 -0.32
N TYR A 677 41.51 18.91 0.12
CA TYR A 677 41.34 17.54 0.59
C TYR A 677 41.58 16.49 -0.50
N LEU A 678 41.02 16.66 -1.71
CA LEU A 678 41.26 15.76 -2.84
C LEU A 678 42.74 15.72 -3.26
N LYS A 679 43.43 16.87 -3.23
CA LYS A 679 44.88 16.98 -3.41
C LYS A 679 45.62 16.18 -2.32
N SER A 680 45.24 16.36 -1.06
CA SER A 680 45.85 15.63 0.06
C SER A 680 45.68 14.12 -0.07
N LEU A 681 44.49 13.64 -0.47
CA LEU A 681 44.28 12.21 -0.75
C LEU A 681 45.19 11.69 -1.87
N ALA A 682 45.33 12.43 -2.99
CA ALA A 682 46.26 12.05 -4.06
C ALA A 682 47.74 12.07 -3.60
N ILE A 683 48.12 12.99 -2.70
CA ILE A 683 49.41 12.95 -2.00
C ILE A 683 49.51 11.69 -1.12
N GLY A 684 48.46 11.31 -0.41
CA GLY A 684 48.41 10.10 0.42
C GLY A 684 48.70 8.82 -0.36
N HIS A 685 48.19 8.71 -1.59
CA HIS A 685 48.46 7.57 -2.51
C HIS A 685 49.83 7.66 -3.23
N THR A 686 50.59 8.74 -3.10
CA THR A 686 51.88 8.95 -3.82
C THR A 686 53.07 9.23 -2.91
N GLN A 687 52.84 9.57 -1.64
CA GLN A 687 53.85 10.00 -0.67
C GLN A 687 53.68 9.27 0.66
N LYS A 688 54.74 9.28 1.48
CA LYS A 688 54.75 8.65 2.81
C LYS A 688 53.90 9.41 3.83
N ALA A 689 53.49 8.70 4.88
CA ALA A 689 52.62 9.20 5.93
C ALA A 689 52.97 10.57 6.53
N PRO A 690 54.25 10.94 6.77
CA PRO A 690 54.58 12.27 7.28
C PRO A 690 54.18 13.42 6.35
N ILE A 691 54.29 13.24 5.02
CA ILE A 691 53.95 14.26 4.03
C ILE A 691 52.43 14.39 3.90
N PHE A 692 51.71 13.27 3.92
CA PHE A 692 50.24 13.27 3.95
C PHE A 692 49.70 13.94 5.23
N LEU A 693 50.26 13.59 6.39
CA LEU A 693 49.89 14.18 7.68
C LEU A 693 50.13 15.71 7.71
N ALA A 694 51.21 16.20 7.09
CA ALA A 694 51.45 17.64 6.96
C ALA A 694 50.37 18.34 6.12
N ASN A 695 49.97 17.77 4.98
CA ASN A 695 48.91 18.33 4.13
C ASN A 695 47.53 18.30 4.81
N LEU A 696 47.22 17.26 5.60
CA LEU A 696 46.01 17.23 6.41
C LEU A 696 46.00 18.33 7.48
N ASN A 697 47.11 18.54 8.18
CA ASN A 697 47.22 19.63 9.17
C ASN A 697 47.08 21.02 8.51
N GLU A 698 47.66 21.23 7.32
CA GLU A 698 47.49 22.46 6.55
C GLU A 698 46.01 22.75 6.28
N ILE A 699 45.23 21.76 5.81
CA ILE A 699 43.78 21.90 5.59
C ILE A 699 43.04 22.26 6.88
N ALA A 700 43.34 21.58 8.00
CA ALA A 700 42.70 21.86 9.28
C ALA A 700 42.97 23.29 9.78
N THR A 701 44.13 23.87 9.46
CA THR A 701 44.46 25.27 9.79
C THR A 701 43.89 26.28 8.80
N ALA A 702 43.78 25.94 7.52
CA ALA A 702 43.32 26.85 6.47
C ALA A 702 41.78 26.98 6.40
N TYR A 703 41.04 25.94 6.79
CA TYR A 703 39.58 25.88 6.66
C TYR A 703 38.84 25.55 7.98
N PRO A 704 39.11 26.25 9.10
CA PRO A 704 38.61 25.87 10.43
C PRO A 704 37.07 25.87 10.56
N ASN A 705 36.37 26.59 9.68
CA ASN A 705 34.91 26.74 9.69
C ASN A 705 34.18 25.86 8.66
N ASP A 706 34.88 24.98 7.92
CA ASP A 706 34.24 24.08 6.96
C ASP A 706 33.54 22.91 7.70
N ILE A 707 32.27 22.67 7.38
CA ILE A 707 31.40 21.73 8.11
C ILE A 707 31.61 20.28 7.64
N GLU A 708 32.13 20.05 6.44
CA GLU A 708 32.22 18.70 5.83
C GLU A 708 33.63 18.11 5.87
N VAL A 709 34.63 18.92 5.49
CA VAL A 709 36.02 18.51 5.29
C VAL A 709 36.78 18.51 6.61
N THR A 710 36.72 19.61 7.37
CA THR A 710 37.57 19.80 8.55
C THR A 710 37.35 18.77 9.66
N PRO A 711 36.11 18.38 10.01
CA PRO A 711 35.89 17.28 10.96
C PRO A 711 36.49 15.94 10.49
N ARG A 712 36.41 15.64 9.18
CA ARG A 712 36.97 14.41 8.61
C ARG A 712 38.49 14.41 8.62
N VAL A 713 39.10 15.56 8.30
CA VAL A 713 40.54 15.77 8.33
C VAL A 713 41.09 15.62 9.76
N GLN A 714 40.42 16.22 10.75
CA GLN A 714 40.79 16.06 12.17
C GLN A 714 40.69 14.60 12.64
N GLN A 715 39.66 13.87 12.21
CA GLN A 715 39.52 12.44 12.48
C GLN A 715 40.67 11.62 11.85
N GLN A 716 41.06 11.93 10.61
CA GLN A 716 42.18 11.26 9.93
C GLN A 716 43.54 11.57 10.56
N ILE A 717 43.81 12.82 10.93
CA ILE A 717 45.01 13.20 11.69
C ILE A 717 45.10 12.36 12.97
N SER A 718 44.04 12.37 13.77
CA SER A 718 43.97 11.60 15.02
C SER A 718 44.23 10.10 14.81
N PHE A 719 43.66 9.51 13.75
CA PHE A 719 43.85 8.10 13.41
C PHE A 719 45.28 7.78 12.97
N ILE A 720 45.90 8.63 12.14
CA ILE A 720 47.28 8.46 11.67
C ILE A 720 48.27 8.62 12.82
N GLU A 721 48.02 9.57 13.74
CA GLU A 721 48.87 9.79 14.91
C GLU A 721 48.78 8.64 15.92
N ALA A 722 47.58 8.10 16.16
CA ALA A 722 47.40 6.90 16.98
C ALA A 722 48.10 5.65 16.39
N ASN A 723 48.25 5.58 15.07
CA ASN A 723 48.81 4.44 14.34
C ASN A 723 50.16 4.74 13.66
N LYS A 724 50.90 5.74 14.15
CA LYS A 724 52.04 6.36 13.47
C LYS A 724 53.14 5.39 13.06
N THR A 725 53.42 4.37 13.87
CA THR A 725 54.38 3.30 13.57
C THR A 725 53.95 2.47 12.37
N ALA A 726 52.70 2.01 12.33
CA ALA A 726 52.14 1.22 11.24
C ALA A 726 52.05 2.03 9.92
N PHE A 727 51.74 3.33 10.00
CA PHE A 727 51.69 4.21 8.82
C PHE A 727 53.08 4.55 8.26
N ASN A 728 54.11 4.70 9.11
CA ASN A 728 55.48 5.00 8.67
C ASN A 728 56.17 3.82 7.95
N LEU A 729 55.72 2.58 8.18
CA LEU A 729 56.21 1.38 7.51
C LEU A 729 55.68 1.21 6.08
N ARG A 730 54.63 1.95 5.69
CA ARG A 730 54.00 1.83 4.37
C ARG A 730 54.82 2.54 3.28
N PRO A 731 54.79 2.04 2.03
CA PRO A 731 55.42 2.76 0.91
C PRO A 731 54.75 4.11 0.65
N THR A 732 53.43 4.18 0.81
CA THR A 732 52.57 5.37 0.69
C THR A 732 51.63 5.45 1.89
N ALA A 733 51.13 6.64 2.24
CA ALA A 733 50.27 6.83 3.41
C ALA A 733 48.93 6.07 3.28
N LEU A 734 48.34 6.17 2.09
CA LEU A 734 47.16 5.45 1.65
C LEU A 734 47.59 4.31 0.72
N ILE A 735 46.99 3.14 0.90
CA ILE A 735 47.23 1.95 0.11
C ILE A 735 45.96 1.66 -0.69
N ASP A 736 46.12 1.35 -1.97
CA ASP A 736 45.03 0.82 -2.79
C ASP A 736 44.68 -0.59 -2.29
N TYR A 737 43.44 -0.78 -1.82
CA TYR A 737 42.94 -2.14 -1.55
C TYR A 737 42.83 -2.92 -2.87
N ASP A 738 43.72 -3.90 -3.03
CA ASP A 738 43.55 -5.02 -3.95
C ASP A 738 43.15 -6.24 -3.12
N THR A 739 42.07 -6.93 -3.49
CA THR A 739 41.43 -7.95 -2.64
C THR A 739 42.09 -9.33 -2.69
N ASN A 740 43.32 -9.42 -3.22
CA ASN A 740 43.97 -10.69 -3.55
C ASN A 740 45.33 -10.95 -2.87
N ASP A 741 45.83 -10.08 -1.98
CA ASP A 741 47.11 -10.32 -1.29
C ASP A 741 46.93 -10.48 0.24
N TYR A 742 46.87 -11.74 0.68
CA TYR A 742 46.96 -12.10 2.09
C TYR A 742 48.43 -12.14 2.51
N LEU A 743 48.82 -11.32 3.51
CA LEU A 743 49.74 -11.67 4.62
C LEU A 743 50.28 -10.41 5.36
N ILE A 744 49.42 -9.65 6.05
CA ILE A 744 49.84 -8.85 7.21
C ILE A 744 48.82 -9.04 8.33
N THR A 745 49.30 -9.35 9.53
CA THR A 745 48.48 -9.52 10.75
C THR A 745 47.69 -8.26 11.08
N GLN A 746 46.38 -8.40 11.31
CA GLN A 746 45.53 -7.29 11.73
C GLN A 746 46.00 -6.71 13.08
N PRO A 747 46.23 -5.38 13.20
CA PRO A 747 46.33 -4.74 14.51
C PRO A 747 44.95 -4.74 15.18
N VAL A 748 44.93 -5.00 16.48
CA VAL A 748 43.71 -5.07 17.31
C VAL A 748 42.99 -3.73 17.29
N PHE A 749 41.72 -3.72 16.87
CA PHE A 749 40.83 -2.59 17.12
C PHE A 749 40.51 -2.51 18.61
N VAL A 750 40.83 -1.37 19.23
CA VAL A 750 40.23 -0.98 20.50
C VAL A 750 38.92 -0.28 20.15
N ASP A 751 37.80 -0.79 20.68
CA ASP A 751 36.48 -0.21 20.45
C ASP A 751 36.43 1.23 20.99
N ILE A 752 36.22 2.18 20.07
CA ILE A 752 35.82 3.55 20.37
C ILE A 752 34.38 3.68 19.85
N PRO A 753 33.41 4.16 20.66
CA PRO A 753 32.00 4.13 20.30
C PRO A 753 31.72 4.91 19.01
N LYS A 754 30.83 4.34 18.17
CA LYS A 754 30.33 4.99 16.96
C LYS A 754 29.66 6.32 17.32
N ILE A 755 30.16 7.40 16.74
CA ILE A 755 29.36 8.62 16.56
C ILE A 755 28.47 8.36 15.34
N GLU A 756 27.18 8.12 15.57
CA GLU A 756 26.20 8.01 14.50
C GLU A 756 25.96 9.38 13.86
N GLN A 757 26.62 9.64 12.73
CA GLN A 757 26.18 10.71 11.82
C GLN A 757 24.89 10.25 11.15
N LYS A 758 23.76 10.79 11.63
CA LYS A 758 22.43 10.61 11.03
C LYS A 758 22.49 11.03 9.56
N LYS A 759 22.38 10.06 8.65
CA LYS A 759 22.40 10.27 7.20
C LYS A 759 21.23 11.19 6.82
N PRO A 760 21.44 12.32 6.13
CA PRO A 760 20.32 13.07 5.58
C PRO A 760 19.61 12.17 4.57
N GLU A 761 18.30 11.99 4.76
CA GLU A 761 17.46 11.28 3.79
C GLU A 761 17.45 12.07 2.47
N PRO A 762 17.50 11.38 1.31
CA PRO A 762 17.43 12.06 0.03
C PRO A 762 16.06 12.73 -0.13
N ILE A 763 16.07 14.02 -0.46
CA ILE A 763 14.86 14.72 -0.89
C ILE A 763 14.47 14.13 -2.25
N THR A 764 13.47 13.24 -2.25
CA THR A 764 12.90 12.69 -3.48
C THR A 764 12.06 13.75 -4.17
N ILE A 765 12.68 14.50 -5.08
CA ILE A 765 11.95 15.30 -6.06
C ILE A 765 11.33 14.32 -7.05
N ILE A 766 10.04 14.04 -6.89
CA ILE A 766 9.26 13.25 -7.85
C ILE A 766 8.79 14.22 -8.94
N GLU A 767 9.28 14.05 -10.16
CA GLU A 767 8.75 14.75 -11.33
C GLU A 767 7.27 14.33 -11.56
N PRO A 768 6.36 15.26 -11.89
CA PRO A 768 4.98 14.91 -12.18
C PRO A 768 4.88 14.02 -13.43
N PRO A 769 3.91 13.10 -13.50
CA PRO A 769 3.77 12.21 -14.65
C PRO A 769 3.47 13.00 -15.93
N ILE A 770 4.08 12.55 -17.03
CA ILE A 770 3.84 13.09 -18.38
C ILE A 770 2.37 12.88 -18.73
N VAL A 771 1.61 13.98 -18.79
CA VAL A 771 0.22 13.96 -19.28
C VAL A 771 0.24 13.73 -20.78
N VAL A 772 -0.24 12.56 -21.21
CA VAL A 772 -0.47 12.29 -22.64
C VAL A 772 -1.62 13.16 -23.12
N GLU A 773 -1.31 14.09 -24.02
CA GLU A 773 -2.25 15.07 -24.55
C GLU A 773 -3.28 14.40 -25.49
N GLN A 774 -4.43 14.03 -24.94
CA GLN A 774 -5.56 13.59 -25.76
C GLN A 774 -6.18 14.77 -26.51
N LYS A 775 -6.22 14.69 -27.84
CA LYS A 775 -6.96 15.61 -28.72
C LYS A 775 -8.41 15.77 -28.24
N LYS A 776 -8.78 16.98 -27.83
CA LYS A 776 -10.18 17.37 -27.67
C LYS A 776 -10.78 17.69 -29.03
N GLU A 777 -11.82 16.95 -29.42
CA GLU A 777 -12.71 17.38 -30.50
C GLU A 777 -13.53 18.61 -30.08
N ALA A 778 -13.87 19.45 -31.05
CA ALA A 778 -14.61 20.69 -30.79
C ALA A 778 -16.09 20.40 -30.47
N PRO A 779 -16.70 21.08 -29.48
CA PRO A 779 -18.11 20.90 -29.16
C PRO A 779 -19.00 21.48 -30.27
N LYS A 780 -19.91 20.65 -30.80
CA LYS A 780 -21.04 21.14 -31.61
C LYS A 780 -21.92 22.05 -30.75
N LYS A 781 -22.24 23.25 -31.25
CA LYS A 781 -23.31 24.08 -30.68
C LYS A 781 -24.64 23.36 -30.83
N GLN A 782 -25.34 23.13 -29.73
CA GLN A 782 -26.79 22.87 -29.72
C GLN A 782 -27.52 24.16 -29.34
N GLU A 783 -28.59 24.45 -30.07
CA GLU A 783 -29.38 25.67 -29.93
C GLU A 783 -30.34 25.59 -28.74
N LEU A 784 -30.53 26.70 -28.02
CA LEU A 784 -31.65 26.86 -27.09
C LEU A 784 -32.85 27.51 -27.81
N PRO A 785 -34.10 27.23 -27.41
CA PRO A 785 -35.28 27.72 -28.13
C PRO A 785 -35.47 29.23 -28.07
N LYS A 786 -36.07 29.80 -29.12
CA LYS A 786 -36.53 31.19 -29.16
C LYS A 786 -37.87 31.34 -28.44
N GLU A 787 -38.01 32.40 -27.64
CA GLU A 787 -39.31 33.00 -27.35
C GLU A 787 -39.61 34.11 -28.38
N GLU A 788 -40.88 34.23 -28.78
CA GLU A 788 -41.34 35.25 -29.74
C GLU A 788 -41.73 36.56 -29.04
N PRO A 789 -41.59 37.70 -29.74
CA PRO A 789 -42.57 38.77 -29.60
C PRO A 789 -43.11 39.30 -30.95
N ILE A 790 -44.41 39.10 -31.14
CA ILE A 790 -45.43 40.02 -31.69
C ILE A 790 -44.93 41.22 -32.55
N LYS A 791 -44.83 40.99 -33.87
CA LYS A 791 -45.62 41.59 -34.97
C LYS A 791 -46.07 43.09 -34.92
N ILE A 792 -45.85 43.80 -36.05
CA ILE A 792 -46.78 44.56 -36.96
C ILE A 792 -46.16 45.91 -37.46
N VAL A 793 -46.39 46.22 -38.76
CA VAL A 793 -46.32 47.53 -39.51
C VAL A 793 -45.01 47.88 -40.25
N GLU A 794 -45.07 47.74 -41.58
CA GLU A 794 -44.35 48.53 -42.61
C GLU A 794 -45.31 49.65 -43.10
N PRO A 795 -44.86 50.78 -43.71
CA PRO A 795 -44.72 50.74 -45.19
C PRO A 795 -43.75 51.77 -45.87
N GLU A 796 -43.17 51.35 -47.02
CA GLU A 796 -43.07 52.12 -48.30
C GLU A 796 -42.12 53.37 -48.46
N PRO A 797 -41.80 53.84 -49.71
CA PRO A 797 -41.35 53.10 -50.91
C PRO A 797 -40.35 53.89 -51.85
N ILE A 798 -40.18 53.40 -53.11
CA ILE A 798 -39.91 54.12 -54.41
C ILE A 798 -38.48 54.13 -55.05
N LYS A 799 -38.36 53.35 -56.15
CA LYS A 799 -37.85 53.64 -57.55
C LYS A 799 -36.44 54.25 -57.78
N GLN A 800 -35.75 54.09 -58.93
CA GLN A 800 -35.80 53.24 -60.16
C GLN A 800 -34.52 53.51 -61.01
N VAL A 801 -34.03 52.51 -61.80
CA VAL A 801 -33.55 52.58 -63.24
C VAL A 801 -32.41 53.59 -63.60
N ALA A 802 -31.41 53.37 -64.48
CA ALA A 802 -31.19 52.49 -65.66
C ALA A 802 -29.69 52.09 -65.80
N VAL A 803 -29.26 50.92 -66.32
CA VAL A 803 -29.19 50.40 -67.73
C VAL A 803 -27.92 50.83 -68.52
N VAL A 804 -27.47 49.94 -69.43
CA VAL A 804 -26.29 49.94 -70.34
C VAL A 804 -25.04 49.27 -69.71
N GLU A 805 -24.44 48.16 -70.21
CA GLU A 805 -24.88 47.19 -71.23
C GLU A 805 -24.14 45.80 -71.16
N LYS A 806 -23.88 45.15 -72.32
CA LYS A 806 -23.26 43.82 -72.64
C LYS A 806 -22.58 43.94 -74.05
N PRO A 807 -21.89 42.96 -74.71
CA PRO A 807 -22.02 41.48 -74.60
C PRO A 807 -20.79 40.53 -74.83
N VAL A 808 -20.93 39.30 -74.31
CA VAL A 808 -20.81 37.96 -74.96
C VAL A 808 -19.69 37.62 -75.98
N VAL A 809 -18.96 36.51 -75.70
CA VAL A 809 -18.58 35.44 -76.65
C VAL A 809 -18.73 34.06 -75.95
N ILE A 810 -19.07 32.98 -76.67
CA ILE A 810 -19.60 31.69 -76.16
C ILE A 810 -19.01 30.48 -76.94
N GLU A 811 -18.51 29.46 -76.22
CA GLU A 811 -18.47 27.99 -76.54
C GLU A 811 -17.70 27.47 -77.81
N PRO A 812 -17.47 26.14 -78.04
CA PRO A 812 -18.26 24.98 -77.59
C PRO A 812 -17.59 23.63 -77.17
N VAL A 813 -18.51 22.70 -76.85
CA VAL A 813 -18.47 21.37 -76.20
C VAL A 813 -18.22 20.20 -77.18
N LYS A 814 -17.66 19.04 -76.74
CA LYS A 814 -18.25 17.66 -76.89
C LYS A 814 -17.44 16.47 -76.33
N GLU A 815 -18.14 15.32 -76.23
CA GLU A 815 -17.86 14.13 -75.38
C GLU A 815 -17.53 12.81 -76.13
N LYS A 816 -17.05 11.77 -75.38
CA LYS A 816 -17.34 10.30 -75.51
C LYS A 816 -16.75 9.54 -76.76
N ILE A 817 -16.50 8.21 -76.84
CA ILE A 817 -16.72 7.01 -75.95
C ILE A 817 -15.84 5.76 -76.38
N VAL A 818 -15.44 4.88 -75.42
CA VAL A 818 -15.24 3.38 -75.46
C VAL A 818 -14.04 2.61 -76.13
N GLU A 819 -13.37 1.79 -75.28
CA GLU A 819 -12.71 0.44 -75.37
C GLU A 819 -11.37 0.05 -76.07
N ASN A 820 -10.75 -1.00 -75.48
CA ASN A 820 -9.40 -1.64 -75.55
C ASN A 820 -9.22 -2.67 -76.74
N PRO A 821 -8.09 -3.44 -76.95
CA PRO A 821 -6.87 -3.73 -76.13
C PRO A 821 -5.47 -3.85 -76.86
N ILE A 822 -4.43 -4.38 -76.15
CA ILE A 822 -3.20 -5.15 -76.58
C ILE A 822 -1.81 -4.45 -76.77
N VAL A 823 -0.95 -4.52 -75.72
CA VAL A 823 0.44 -5.14 -75.59
C VAL A 823 1.36 -5.25 -76.86
N PRO A 824 2.67 -4.87 -76.84
CA PRO A 824 3.74 -5.57 -76.08
C PRO A 824 4.95 -4.78 -75.48
N GLU A 825 5.71 -5.52 -74.65
CA GLU A 825 7.01 -5.29 -73.95
C GLU A 825 8.24 -5.02 -74.88
N PRO A 826 9.49 -4.77 -74.39
CA PRO A 826 10.05 -4.94 -73.01
C PRO A 826 10.99 -3.82 -72.46
N ILE A 827 11.12 -3.69 -71.12
CA ILE A 827 12.29 -3.02 -70.47
C ILE A 827 12.67 -3.71 -69.14
N LYS A 828 13.94 -4.12 -69.00
CA LYS A 828 14.61 -4.63 -67.78
C LYS A 828 16.13 -4.71 -68.04
N PRO A 829 17.02 -4.76 -67.02
CA PRO A 829 17.03 -4.05 -65.73
C PRO A 829 18.29 -3.19 -65.55
N GLU A 830 18.17 -1.96 -65.05
CA GLU A 830 19.33 -1.15 -64.60
C GLU A 830 19.53 -1.23 -63.06
N PRO A 831 20.76 -1.00 -62.56
CA PRO A 831 21.22 -1.60 -61.31
C PRO A 831 20.72 -0.88 -60.06
N ILE A 832 20.45 -1.69 -59.02
CA ILE A 832 19.99 -1.24 -57.71
C ILE A 832 21.17 -0.57 -56.98
N ILE A 833 21.07 0.74 -56.79
CA ILE A 833 21.84 1.47 -55.78
C ILE A 833 20.89 1.69 -54.61
N GLU A 834 21.19 1.07 -53.46
CA GLU A 834 20.30 1.07 -52.31
C GLU A 834 20.13 2.49 -51.74
N ALA A 835 18.87 2.89 -51.53
CA ALA A 835 18.54 4.08 -50.76
C ALA A 835 19.10 3.96 -49.33
N PRO A 836 19.48 5.07 -48.67
CA PRO A 836 20.18 5.00 -47.40
C PRO A 836 19.35 4.26 -46.36
N VAL A 837 19.93 3.17 -45.84
CA VAL A 837 19.43 2.43 -44.68
C VAL A 837 19.19 3.44 -43.58
N ALA A 838 17.92 3.66 -43.21
CA ALA A 838 17.60 4.28 -41.94
C ALA A 838 18.32 3.48 -40.86
N GLU A 839 19.19 4.10 -40.07
CA GLU A 839 19.96 3.40 -39.04
C GLU A 839 18.98 2.66 -38.14
N ILE A 840 18.92 1.34 -38.35
CA ILE A 840 18.15 0.41 -37.54
C ILE A 840 18.60 0.69 -36.11
N PRO A 841 17.68 0.99 -35.16
CA PRO A 841 18.07 1.28 -33.80
C PRO A 841 18.97 0.13 -33.35
N LYS A 842 20.22 0.46 -32.99
CA LYS A 842 21.21 -0.55 -32.57
C LYS A 842 20.50 -1.44 -31.59
N VAL A 843 20.30 -2.70 -31.99
CA VAL A 843 19.69 -3.70 -31.13
C VAL A 843 20.50 -3.64 -29.85
N VAL A 844 19.84 -3.20 -28.78
CA VAL A 844 20.40 -3.31 -27.44
C VAL A 844 20.54 -4.81 -27.27
N VAL A 845 21.75 -5.32 -27.53
CA VAL A 845 22.11 -6.69 -27.17
C VAL A 845 21.79 -6.73 -25.69
N PRO A 846 20.77 -7.50 -25.26
CA PRO A 846 20.39 -7.49 -23.86
C PRO A 846 21.64 -7.85 -23.09
N GLU A 847 22.01 -7.02 -22.10
CA GLU A 847 23.14 -7.34 -21.22
C GLU A 847 22.92 -8.77 -20.75
N LYS A 848 23.90 -9.63 -21.07
CA LYS A 848 23.81 -11.07 -20.84
C LYS A 848 23.38 -11.24 -19.37
N PRO A 849 22.18 -11.80 -19.09
CA PRO A 849 21.56 -11.66 -17.78
C PRO A 849 22.55 -12.12 -16.72
N LYS A 850 22.72 -11.30 -15.67
CA LYS A 850 23.63 -11.62 -14.57
C LYS A 850 23.35 -13.05 -14.12
N GLY A 851 24.35 -13.91 -14.19
CA GLY A 851 24.19 -15.33 -13.90
C GLY A 851 23.56 -15.49 -12.52
N ILE A 852 22.52 -16.31 -12.45
CA ILE A 852 21.80 -16.52 -11.18
C ILE A 852 22.78 -17.20 -10.22
N VAL A 853 23.00 -16.56 -9.07
CA VAL A 853 23.86 -17.11 -8.01
C VAL A 853 23.00 -18.02 -7.14
N PHE A 854 23.21 -19.34 -7.29
CA PHE A 854 22.55 -20.35 -6.48
C PHE A 854 23.31 -20.59 -5.18
N SER A 855 22.59 -20.92 -4.11
CA SER A 855 23.16 -21.26 -2.81
C SER A 855 23.62 -22.72 -2.77
N GLU A 856 24.79 -22.95 -2.14
CA GLU A 856 25.31 -24.28 -1.78
C GLU A 856 25.08 -24.62 -0.28
N ASP A 857 24.33 -23.80 0.47
CA ASP A 857 24.16 -24.00 1.92
C ASP A 857 23.50 -25.33 2.26
N SER A 858 24.25 -26.18 2.97
CA SER A 858 23.83 -27.53 3.38
C SER A 858 22.86 -27.55 4.56
N ARG A 859 22.56 -26.39 5.17
CA ARG A 859 21.64 -26.25 6.32
C ARG A 859 20.26 -25.71 5.93
N GLN A 860 19.80 -26.04 4.73
CA GLN A 860 18.50 -25.66 4.20
C GLN A 860 17.63 -26.88 3.91
N LYS A 861 16.29 -26.70 3.93
CA LYS A 861 15.34 -27.74 3.52
C LYS A 861 15.45 -28.00 2.02
N TYR A 862 15.53 -29.27 1.64
CA TYR A 862 15.67 -29.72 0.25
C TYR A 862 14.39 -30.40 -0.25
N LEU A 863 14.17 -30.34 -1.55
CA LEU A 863 12.94 -30.70 -2.24
C LEU A 863 13.24 -31.55 -3.48
N ILE A 864 12.34 -32.46 -3.85
CA ILE A 864 12.41 -33.17 -5.14
C ILE A 864 11.52 -32.42 -6.13
N VAL A 865 12.06 -32.12 -7.31
CA VAL A 865 11.29 -31.57 -8.43
C VAL A 865 11.29 -32.58 -9.58
N ILE A 866 10.10 -32.89 -10.09
CA ILE A 866 9.90 -33.52 -11.39
C ILE A 866 9.41 -32.42 -12.33
N ASP A 867 10.30 -31.96 -13.20
CA ASP A 867 9.98 -31.03 -14.27
C ASP A 867 9.42 -31.79 -15.48
N ILE A 868 8.29 -31.31 -16.01
CA ILE A 868 7.63 -31.76 -17.23
C ILE A 868 7.70 -30.60 -18.23
N SER A 869 8.48 -30.79 -19.30
CA SER A 869 8.89 -29.73 -20.22
C SER A 869 7.81 -29.23 -21.20
N ASP A 870 6.55 -29.59 -20.95
CA ASP A 870 5.37 -29.15 -21.70
C ASP A 870 4.24 -28.89 -20.69
N PRO A 871 3.85 -27.61 -20.47
CA PRO A 871 2.90 -27.26 -19.43
C PRO A 871 1.45 -27.60 -19.84
N LYS A 872 1.23 -27.92 -21.13
CA LYS A 872 -0.09 -28.33 -21.65
C LYS A 872 -0.33 -29.82 -21.46
N GLN A 873 0.68 -30.59 -21.05
CA GLN A 873 0.46 -31.97 -20.63
C GLN A 873 -0.39 -31.99 -19.36
N ASN A 874 -1.47 -32.76 -19.43
CA ASN A 874 -2.27 -33.09 -18.28
C ASN A 874 -1.52 -34.14 -17.46
N ILE A 875 -1.24 -33.81 -16.19
CA ILE A 875 -0.44 -34.69 -15.33
C ILE A 875 -1.24 -35.25 -14.17
N ALA A 876 -2.55 -35.04 -14.15
CA ALA A 876 -3.47 -35.51 -13.12
C ALA A 876 -3.33 -37.00 -12.79
N GLN A 877 -3.19 -37.87 -13.80
CA GLN A 877 -2.97 -39.31 -13.62
C GLN A 877 -1.58 -39.63 -13.01
N PRO A 878 -0.45 -39.16 -13.59
CA PRO A 878 0.86 -39.25 -12.94
C PRO A 878 0.92 -38.65 -11.52
N PHE A 879 0.32 -37.47 -11.30
CA PHE A 879 0.28 -36.78 -10.01
C PHE A 879 -0.51 -37.57 -8.97
N SER A 880 -1.69 -38.08 -9.33
CA SER A 880 -2.47 -39.01 -8.49
C SER A 880 -1.64 -40.23 -8.06
N LYS A 881 -0.91 -40.86 -8.99
CA LYS A 881 -0.01 -41.98 -8.69
C LYS A 881 1.20 -41.57 -7.83
N LEU A 882 1.78 -40.39 -8.04
CA LEU A 882 2.85 -39.83 -7.20
C LEU A 882 2.36 -39.62 -5.76
N SER A 883 1.20 -38.97 -5.60
CA SER A 883 0.54 -38.78 -4.31
C SER A 883 0.26 -40.11 -3.61
N GLN A 884 -0.26 -41.11 -4.32
CA GLN A 884 -0.42 -42.47 -3.77
C GLN A 884 0.92 -43.09 -3.34
N TYR A 885 1.98 -42.96 -4.14
CA TYR A 885 3.32 -43.47 -3.80
C TYR A 885 3.85 -42.82 -2.51
N PHE A 886 3.84 -41.48 -2.42
CA PHE A 886 4.37 -40.75 -1.27
C PHE A 886 3.52 -40.93 -0.02
N TYR A 887 2.19 -40.77 -0.09
CA TYR A 887 1.31 -40.94 1.07
C TYR A 887 1.17 -42.40 1.54
N SER A 888 1.65 -43.38 0.77
CA SER A 888 1.81 -44.77 1.25
C SER A 888 3.05 -45.01 2.12
N LYS A 889 4.02 -44.08 2.05
CA LYS A 889 5.33 -44.15 2.73
C LYS A 889 5.50 -43.13 3.86
N PHE A 890 4.88 -41.96 3.72
CA PHE A 890 5.02 -40.82 4.62
C PHE A 890 3.65 -40.34 5.11
N ASP A 891 3.60 -39.68 6.27
CA ASP A 891 2.36 -39.07 6.75
C ASP A 891 1.96 -37.90 5.82
N PRO A 892 0.69 -37.77 5.38
CA PRO A 892 0.26 -36.67 4.51
C PRO A 892 0.43 -35.25 5.08
N SER A 893 0.70 -35.11 6.38
CA SER A 893 1.11 -33.83 7.00
C SER A 893 2.61 -33.54 6.90
N SER A 894 3.44 -34.59 6.76
CA SER A 894 4.91 -34.52 6.71
C SER A 894 5.50 -34.41 5.30
N VAL A 895 4.66 -34.64 4.26
CA VAL A 895 5.03 -34.55 2.84
C VAL A 895 3.89 -33.87 2.08
N LYS A 896 4.18 -32.79 1.35
CA LYS A 896 3.23 -32.07 0.48
C LYS A 896 3.68 -32.19 -0.98
N LEU A 897 2.75 -32.49 -1.88
CA LEU A 897 2.99 -32.45 -3.31
C LEU A 897 2.28 -31.22 -3.90
N VAL A 898 3.00 -30.37 -4.62
CA VAL A 898 2.48 -29.13 -5.20
C VAL A 898 2.88 -29.04 -6.66
N ILE A 899 1.92 -28.70 -7.52
CA ILE A 899 2.18 -28.38 -8.93
C ILE A 899 2.43 -26.88 -9.06
N ARG A 900 3.54 -26.52 -9.70
CA ARG A 900 3.90 -25.13 -10.01
C ARG A 900 4.23 -25.00 -11.48
N VAL A 901 3.59 -24.06 -12.17
CA VAL A 901 3.99 -23.68 -13.53
C VAL A 901 5.17 -22.70 -13.45
N VAL A 902 6.23 -22.95 -14.20
CA VAL A 902 7.45 -22.13 -14.26
C VAL A 902 7.60 -21.56 -15.67
N GLY A 903 7.84 -20.24 -15.77
CA GLY A 903 8.01 -19.52 -17.04
C GLY A 903 6.84 -19.59 -18.02
N GLY A 904 5.67 -20.12 -17.63
CA GLY A 904 4.59 -20.47 -18.56
C GLY A 904 4.94 -21.61 -19.53
N THR A 905 6.06 -22.30 -19.32
CA THR A 905 6.68 -23.24 -20.27
C THR A 905 7.00 -24.61 -19.67
N GLU A 906 6.95 -24.75 -18.35
CA GLU A 906 7.35 -25.96 -17.62
C GLU A 906 6.37 -26.22 -16.47
N LYS A 907 6.05 -27.49 -16.20
CA LYS A 907 5.23 -27.92 -15.06
C LYS A 907 6.10 -28.68 -14.08
N PHE A 908 6.27 -28.12 -12.88
CA PHE A 908 7.01 -28.77 -11.80
C PHE A 908 6.02 -29.49 -10.87
N VAL A 909 6.20 -30.80 -10.70
CA VAL A 909 5.69 -31.50 -9.50
C VAL A 909 6.77 -31.39 -8.43
N ILE A 910 6.52 -30.54 -7.44
CA ILE A 910 7.38 -30.29 -6.30
C ILE A 910 6.92 -31.19 -5.17
N ILE A 911 7.79 -32.09 -4.70
CA ILE A 911 7.58 -32.86 -3.48
C ILE A 911 8.41 -32.23 -2.37
N SER A 912 7.73 -31.62 -1.41
CA SER A 912 8.32 -31.18 -0.15
C SER A 912 8.03 -32.19 0.95
N GLY A 913 8.95 -32.31 1.90
CA GLY A 913 8.76 -33.11 3.10
C GLY A 913 9.83 -32.78 4.13
N ASP A 914 9.75 -33.35 5.32
CA ASP A 914 10.67 -33.05 6.44
C ASP A 914 12.07 -33.66 6.28
N PHE A 915 12.72 -33.27 5.19
CA PHE A 915 14.08 -33.62 4.82
C PHE A 915 14.98 -32.39 5.04
N TYR A 916 15.79 -32.42 6.08
CA TYR A 916 16.59 -31.27 6.53
C TYR A 916 18.00 -31.25 5.93
N THR A 917 18.37 -32.30 5.20
CA THR A 917 19.66 -32.45 4.53
C THR A 917 19.52 -32.92 3.09
N LYS A 918 20.54 -32.63 2.27
CA LYS A 918 20.59 -33.08 0.87
C LYS A 918 20.61 -34.61 0.74
N ASP A 919 21.27 -35.31 1.66
CA ASP A 919 21.45 -36.76 1.62
C ASP A 919 20.15 -37.54 1.94
N GLU A 920 19.32 -37.01 2.86
CA GLU A 920 17.98 -37.52 3.12
C GLU A 920 17.10 -37.45 1.87
N VAL A 921 17.06 -36.28 1.20
CA VAL A 921 16.30 -36.12 -0.04
C VAL A 921 16.84 -37.00 -1.16
N GLN A 922 18.17 -37.11 -1.27
CA GLN A 922 18.82 -37.96 -2.29
C GLN A 922 18.37 -39.42 -2.14
N THR A 923 18.33 -39.93 -0.91
CA THR A 923 17.87 -41.30 -0.62
C THR A 923 16.42 -41.53 -1.10
N VAL A 924 15.49 -40.63 -0.74
CA VAL A 924 14.08 -40.71 -1.16
C VAL A 924 13.92 -40.56 -2.68
N SER A 925 14.73 -39.68 -3.27
CA SER A 925 14.79 -39.42 -4.71
C SER A 925 15.28 -40.63 -5.49
N ASP A 926 16.24 -41.39 -4.95
CA ASP A 926 16.79 -42.59 -5.61
C ASP A 926 15.88 -43.80 -5.47
N GLU A 927 15.15 -43.95 -4.36
CA GLU A 927 14.07 -44.94 -4.28
C GLU A 927 13.01 -44.70 -5.36
N LEU A 928 12.59 -43.43 -5.55
CA LEU A 928 11.57 -43.04 -6.51
C LEU A 928 11.94 -43.42 -7.96
N ASN A 929 13.23 -43.41 -8.33
CA ASN A 929 13.68 -43.78 -9.69
C ASN A 929 13.17 -45.16 -10.14
N ASN A 930 13.01 -46.11 -9.22
CA ASN A 930 12.58 -47.47 -9.54
C ASN A 930 11.09 -47.55 -9.93
N SER A 931 10.26 -46.61 -9.46
CA SER A 931 8.82 -46.57 -9.71
C SER A 931 8.40 -45.46 -10.68
N LEU A 932 9.19 -44.38 -10.79
CA LEU A 932 8.86 -43.20 -11.59
C LEU A 932 8.51 -43.51 -13.07
N PRO A 933 9.22 -44.42 -13.80
CA PRO A 933 8.85 -44.76 -15.16
C PRO A 933 7.44 -45.38 -15.31
N GLN A 934 6.98 -46.16 -14.32
CA GLN A 934 5.63 -46.77 -14.30
C GLN A 934 4.56 -45.75 -13.85
N ILE A 935 4.94 -44.81 -13.00
CA ILE A 935 4.09 -43.71 -12.55
C ILE A 935 3.78 -42.77 -13.73
N MET A 936 4.79 -42.36 -14.50
CA MET A 936 4.65 -41.47 -15.66
C MET A 936 4.15 -42.19 -16.94
N GLU A 937 3.98 -43.52 -16.90
CA GLU A 937 3.70 -44.35 -18.08
C GLU A 937 2.44 -43.90 -18.85
N GLY A 938 2.58 -43.80 -20.17
CA GLY A 938 1.48 -43.55 -21.09
C GLY A 938 1.04 -42.09 -21.23
N GLN A 939 1.61 -41.14 -20.46
CA GLN A 939 1.24 -39.72 -20.52
C GLN A 939 2.41 -38.79 -20.87
N THR A 940 3.62 -39.02 -20.34
CA THR A 940 4.80 -38.24 -20.75
C THR A 940 6.09 -39.06 -20.77
N LYS A 941 6.96 -38.74 -21.74
CA LYS A 941 8.32 -39.29 -21.89
C LYS A 941 9.40 -38.23 -21.74
N LEU A 942 9.02 -36.98 -21.54
CA LEU A 942 9.91 -35.82 -21.47
C LEU A 942 9.73 -35.16 -20.09
N TYR A 943 10.29 -35.82 -19.09
CA TYR A 943 10.39 -35.31 -17.73
C TYR A 943 11.83 -35.44 -17.24
N GLN A 944 12.25 -34.54 -16.36
CA GLN A 944 13.54 -34.60 -15.67
C GLN A 944 13.35 -34.41 -14.18
N LYS A 945 14.14 -35.13 -13.37
CA LYS A 945 14.05 -35.11 -11.91
C LYS A 945 15.32 -34.54 -11.32
N PHE A 946 15.21 -33.53 -10.46
CA PHE A 946 16.34 -32.93 -9.75
C PHE A 946 15.98 -32.60 -8.29
N ILE A 947 17.00 -32.25 -7.50
CA ILE A 947 16.85 -31.83 -6.10
C ILE A 947 17.19 -30.35 -6.01
N VAL A 948 16.44 -29.59 -5.21
CA VAL A 948 16.61 -28.14 -5.06
C VAL A 948 16.38 -27.72 -3.60
N SER A 949 17.10 -26.70 -3.10
CA SER A 949 16.80 -26.10 -1.80
C SER A 949 15.65 -25.09 -1.92
N GLU A 950 14.95 -24.82 -0.82
CA GLU A 950 13.83 -23.86 -0.83
C GLU A 950 14.21 -22.46 -1.36
N ASP A 951 15.41 -21.95 -1.04
CA ASP A 951 15.86 -20.66 -1.56
C ASP A 951 16.18 -20.70 -3.06
N ASN A 952 16.81 -21.78 -3.54
CA ASN A 952 17.08 -21.95 -4.96
C ASN A 952 15.78 -22.12 -5.78
N LEU A 953 14.77 -22.79 -5.22
CA LEU A 953 13.45 -22.95 -5.86
C LEU A 953 12.75 -21.60 -6.11
N LYS A 954 12.93 -20.60 -5.23
CA LYS A 954 12.41 -19.24 -5.42
C LYS A 954 13.02 -18.56 -6.65
N LEU A 955 14.25 -18.94 -7.03
CA LEU A 955 14.95 -18.42 -8.21
C LEU A 955 14.52 -19.11 -9.52
N LEU A 956 13.90 -20.31 -9.44
CA LEU A 956 13.38 -21.04 -10.60
C LEU A 956 12.04 -20.45 -11.05
N VAL A 957 12.10 -19.32 -11.76
CA VAL A 957 10.92 -18.57 -12.25
C VAL A 957 10.73 -18.62 -13.77
N SER A 958 11.78 -18.93 -14.54
CA SER A 958 11.74 -19.10 -15.99
C SER A 958 12.59 -20.30 -16.42
N LYS A 959 12.35 -20.80 -17.64
CA LYS A 959 13.11 -21.90 -18.24
C LYS A 959 14.63 -21.66 -18.24
N GLU A 960 15.06 -20.43 -18.49
CA GLU A 960 16.49 -20.05 -18.46
C GLU A 960 17.09 -20.14 -17.06
N ALA A 961 16.29 -19.95 -16.00
CA ALA A 961 16.72 -20.15 -14.62
C ALA A 961 16.84 -21.65 -14.28
N VAL A 962 15.91 -22.47 -14.78
CA VAL A 962 15.95 -23.94 -14.66
C VAL A 962 17.17 -24.50 -15.40
N ASP A 963 17.40 -24.10 -16.65
CA ASP A 963 18.60 -24.47 -17.42
C ASP A 963 19.91 -24.04 -16.75
N GLN A 964 19.94 -22.89 -16.07
CA GLN A 964 21.09 -22.44 -15.30
C GLN A 964 21.29 -23.28 -14.03
N TYR A 965 20.21 -23.63 -13.33
CA TYR A 965 20.27 -24.48 -12.14
C TYR A 965 20.72 -25.90 -12.46
N LEU A 966 20.19 -26.49 -13.53
CA LEU A 966 20.62 -27.80 -14.03
C LEU A 966 22.10 -27.80 -14.43
N LYS A 967 22.62 -26.70 -14.98
CA LYS A 967 24.07 -26.54 -15.24
C LYS A 967 24.90 -26.29 -13.98
N PHE A 968 24.29 -25.83 -12.90
CA PHE A 968 24.95 -25.61 -11.61
C PHE A 968 25.07 -26.93 -10.82
N ILE A 969 24.02 -27.75 -10.75
CA ILE A 969 24.06 -29.04 -10.04
C ILE A 969 24.79 -30.17 -10.79
N ASN A 970 25.11 -29.99 -12.07
CA ASN A 970 25.90 -30.92 -12.90
C ASN A 970 27.36 -30.48 -13.08
N LYS A 971 27.85 -29.55 -12.25
CA LYS A 971 29.27 -29.20 -12.11
C LYS A 971 29.89 -29.97 -10.94
#